data_AF-A0A9X2M6B2-F1
#
_entry.id   AF-A0A9X2M6B2-F1
#
_cell.length_a   1.000
_cell.length_b   1.000
_cell.length_c   1.000
_cell.angle_alpha   90.00
_cell.angle_beta   90.00
_cell.angle_gamma   90.00
#
_symmetry.space_group_name_H-M   'P 1'
#
loop_
_entity.id
_entity.type
_entity.pdbx_description
1 polymer ?
#
loop_
_entity_poly.entity_id
_entity_poly.type
_entity_poly.pdbx_seq_one_letter_code
_entity_poly.pdbx_strand_id
1 'polypeptide(L)'
;MLADLAPIRARRAEVPFFSTVIGAWLGDGVPDASYWADNLRRPVRFEEGVRALAAEGFGAFVECSPHPVLTGDIQHTLEEAGQDAAVVGSLVRDDGGPRRLLTSLAEAFVRGVPVDWAQVFAGSGARRVDLPTYAFQHERYWFDADTGTLDVSAAGLTPARHPLLGAAVRTADGGTLVLTGRIAAHTHRWLYDHTVGTLALLPGTALLELAVQAGDRYGAPHVGELVLHAPMVLPGPGGAADLQITVTASGEPGRATATVQARPATDGADAPWTHHATATLTATPAIPARPVSDWAATWPPAGATPTGPDDVYADLADTGYTYGPAFQGLSHLWAAPDGTVYADAHLPERDQDGTSTGTATGTVTGDGDGYALHPALLDAVLHAVSAGRVLGGELRLPYAWGDVALHAAGARALRARIARTGEGEVAIDLADAAGRPVGSIGSLTMRPADAARLGAPTGTAARSLFGVEWDALSPGDPRPTGHWALLAGDDGPVPAALRDSGTLPATAAAYRDVGRLRTALDAGDAVPDVLVWLVPHVDGDPVTAAHAHAAAALETARALLLDDRMTATRLLAVTEGAAGPDAVTDVAAATVWGLLRTAQTETPGRFLLVDTDRHRESLRLLPAVAAGAEPQVALRAGRAHTPRLARATAVAADAATPFGPDGTVLLTGASGRIGGLLARRLVHEHGVRRLLFVSRRGAAATRDLAAELTDAGCEVTTVACDPADRGALAAALASVRTEHPLTAVVHAAGTTDDGAVTSLTAEQLAKVLRPKVDAAWHLHELTREEPLTAFVVLSSVSGVLGTAGQANYAAANAFLDALAAHRSHLGLPGQSHAWGLWDQDGGGGGMASGLDDTDRSRLARLGVVPLPEDEALALFDRAVADPRPLMVPAKLDVRPVRERAPQDGVPALLRRVVRPPRTTGGNADSPFAARLAALAPDERPGLALDLVRAKAAAVLGHAVAERVPATRAFKDIGFDSLGSLELRNRLNTETGLRLPVGLLFDYPTPTALATFLVGELAGAAEDTPGEERPAPTAPTAITAHTARTAHTDEPLAIVGMACRYPGGATSPEALWELVSTGADGIGPFPADRGWDLDGLYHPDPDHPGTSYTREGCFLYGAGDFDAGFFGISPREALVMDPQQRLLLESSWEALERAGMDPVGLRGSATGVYVGATTQE
;
A
#
# COMPACT_ATOMS: atom_id res chain seq x y z
N MET A 1 -25.83 69.76 38.25
CA MET A 1 -24.95 69.37 37.13
C MET A 1 -23.54 69.95 37.24
N LEU A 2 -23.32 71.26 37.11
CA LEU A 2 -21.94 71.82 37.24
C LEU A 2 -21.30 71.56 38.61
N ALA A 3 -22.09 71.61 39.69
CA ALA A 3 -21.64 71.24 41.03
C ALA A 3 -21.31 69.74 41.16
N ASP A 4 -22.00 68.88 40.43
CA ASP A 4 -21.83 67.41 40.47
C ASP A 4 -20.63 66.93 39.64
N LEU A 5 -20.26 67.69 38.61
CA LEU A 5 -19.10 67.43 37.75
C LEU A 5 -17.80 68.08 38.26
N ALA A 6 -17.87 68.90 39.30
CA ALA A 6 -16.72 69.58 39.92
C ALA A 6 -15.55 68.67 40.34
N PRO A 7 -15.75 67.39 40.74
CA PRO A 7 -14.64 66.47 41.05
C PRO A 7 -13.89 65.94 39.80
N ILE A 8 -14.49 66.02 38.61
CA ILE A 8 -13.92 65.42 37.39
C ILE A 8 -12.83 66.33 36.82
N ARG A 9 -11.60 65.82 36.76
CA ARG A 9 -10.47 66.51 36.12
C ARG A 9 -10.35 66.05 34.68
N ALA A 10 -10.76 66.90 33.76
CA ALA A 10 -10.57 66.65 32.34
C ALA A 10 -9.07 66.69 31.98
N ARG A 11 -8.69 65.91 30.97
CA ARG A 11 -7.32 65.82 30.46
C ARG A 11 -7.28 66.34 29.03
N ARG A 12 -6.09 66.76 28.60
CA ARG A 12 -5.83 67.08 27.20
C ARG A 12 -6.08 65.85 26.34
N ALA A 13 -6.76 66.04 25.20
CA ALA A 13 -6.96 64.97 24.23
C ALA A 13 -5.63 64.65 23.52
N GLU A 14 -5.28 63.36 23.46
CA GLU A 14 -4.11 62.89 22.71
C GLU A 14 -4.40 62.82 21.20
N VAL A 15 -5.68 62.65 20.84
CA VAL A 15 -6.18 62.74 19.46
C VAL A 15 -6.78 64.14 19.25
N PRO A 16 -6.46 64.83 18.14
CA PRO A 16 -7.08 66.11 17.81
C PRO A 16 -8.61 66.04 17.87
N PHE A 17 -9.22 66.98 18.60
CA PHE A 17 -10.66 66.98 18.86
C PHE A 17 -11.32 68.22 18.25
N PHE A 18 -12.13 68.01 17.22
CA PHE A 18 -12.97 69.04 16.62
C PHE A 18 -14.31 69.09 17.36
N SER A 19 -14.61 70.23 18.00
CA SER A 19 -15.84 70.37 18.77
C SER A 19 -16.98 70.84 17.86
N THR A 20 -18.07 70.08 17.79
CA THR A 20 -19.32 70.48 17.14
C THR A 20 -20.17 71.44 17.98
N VAL A 21 -19.81 71.65 19.25
CA VAL A 21 -20.44 72.65 20.14
C VAL A 21 -19.85 74.04 19.88
N ILE A 22 -18.53 74.10 19.62
CA ILE A 22 -17.80 75.35 19.37
C ILE A 22 -17.70 75.64 17.86
N GLY A 23 -17.62 74.60 17.03
CA GLY A 23 -17.38 74.68 15.59
C GLY A 23 -15.91 74.88 15.20
N ALA A 24 -14.98 74.39 16.02
CA ALA A 24 -13.53 74.52 15.80
C ALA A 24 -12.72 73.43 16.52
N TRP A 25 -11.44 73.28 16.18
CA TRP A 25 -10.47 72.48 16.93
C TRP A 25 -10.29 73.01 18.34
N LEU A 26 -10.30 72.12 19.34
CA LEU A 26 -10.17 72.50 20.76
C LEU A 26 -8.75 73.00 21.13
N GLY A 27 -7.75 72.75 20.28
CA GLY A 27 -6.35 73.15 20.51
C GLY A 27 -5.76 72.54 21.78
N ASP A 28 -5.04 73.34 22.58
CA ASP A 28 -4.52 72.95 23.91
C ASP A 28 -5.60 72.98 25.02
N GLY A 29 -6.85 73.30 24.68
CA GLY A 29 -7.97 73.38 25.62
C GLY A 29 -8.42 72.01 26.14
N VAL A 30 -9.01 72.01 27.34
CA VAL A 30 -9.54 70.81 28.01
C VAL A 30 -11.06 70.98 28.16
N PRO A 31 -11.89 70.01 27.71
CA PRO A 31 -13.34 70.12 27.80
C PRO A 31 -13.78 69.95 29.26
N ASP A 32 -14.00 71.07 29.94
CA ASP A 32 -14.38 71.14 31.35
C ASP A 32 -15.88 70.86 31.58
N ALA A 33 -16.31 70.91 32.84
CA ALA A 33 -17.72 70.69 33.19
C ALA A 33 -18.69 71.64 32.47
N SER A 34 -18.25 72.86 32.14
CA SER A 34 -19.07 73.84 31.41
C SER A 34 -19.24 73.45 29.95
N TYR A 35 -18.20 72.93 29.31
CA TYR A 35 -18.26 72.38 27.96
C TYR A 35 -19.29 71.24 27.85
N TRP A 36 -19.27 70.29 28.79
CA TRP A 36 -20.24 69.18 28.79
C TRP A 36 -21.67 69.67 29.05
N ALA A 37 -21.83 70.72 29.85
CA ALA A 37 -23.12 71.36 30.06
C ALA A 37 -23.64 72.06 28.81
N ASP A 38 -22.76 72.74 28.08
CA ASP A 38 -23.08 73.36 26.80
C ASP A 38 -23.37 72.32 25.72
N ASN A 39 -22.65 71.20 25.68
CA ASN A 39 -22.90 70.12 24.72
C ASN A 39 -24.33 69.55 24.78
N LEU A 40 -24.91 69.49 25.98
CA LEU A 40 -26.29 69.04 26.18
C LEU A 40 -27.34 70.13 25.92
N ARG A 41 -26.96 71.41 25.92
CA ARG A 41 -27.89 72.55 25.93
C ARG A 41 -27.85 73.40 24.67
N ARG A 42 -26.74 73.40 23.94
CA ARG A 42 -26.55 74.19 22.72
C ARG A 42 -26.79 73.33 21.48
N PRO A 43 -27.17 73.94 20.35
CA PRO A 43 -27.28 73.21 19.08
C PRO A 43 -25.94 72.57 18.69
N VAL A 44 -25.99 71.30 18.27
CA VAL A 44 -24.82 70.58 17.74
C VAL A 44 -24.63 70.95 16.28
N ARG A 45 -23.53 71.62 15.95
CA ARG A 45 -23.18 72.05 14.59
C ARG A 45 -22.46 70.93 13.83
N PHE A 46 -23.13 69.79 13.69
CA PHE A 46 -22.52 68.56 13.15
C PHE A 46 -22.17 68.70 11.66
N GLU A 47 -23.12 69.14 10.83
CA GLU A 47 -22.91 69.38 9.38
C GLU A 47 -21.75 70.36 9.14
N GLU A 48 -21.75 71.49 9.84
CA GLU A 48 -20.67 72.48 9.74
C GLU A 48 -19.31 71.89 10.13
N GLY A 49 -19.28 71.01 11.14
CA GLY A 49 -18.08 70.29 11.54
C GLY A 49 -17.58 69.31 10.47
N VAL A 50 -18.48 68.56 9.84
CA VAL A 50 -18.12 67.65 8.74
C VAL A 50 -17.59 68.44 7.54
N ARG A 51 -18.24 69.55 7.15
CA ARG A 51 -17.74 70.43 6.07
C ARG A 51 -16.37 71.02 6.39
N ALA A 52 -16.15 71.46 7.63
CA ALA A 52 -14.86 72.00 8.06
C ALA A 52 -13.75 70.96 7.98
N LEU A 53 -13.98 69.75 8.49
CA LEU A 53 -13.02 68.65 8.42
C LEU A 53 -12.75 68.22 6.96
N ALA A 54 -13.78 68.15 6.12
CA ALA A 54 -13.61 67.83 4.71
C ALA A 54 -12.78 68.91 3.99
N ALA A 55 -13.04 70.20 4.27
CA ALA A 55 -12.28 71.32 3.72
C ALA A 55 -10.80 71.34 4.15
N GLU A 56 -10.48 70.75 5.32
CA GLU A 56 -9.10 70.55 5.79
C GLU A 56 -8.42 69.31 5.16
N GLY A 57 -9.12 68.56 4.29
CA GLY A 57 -8.57 67.43 3.54
C GLY A 57 -8.72 66.07 4.23
N PHE A 58 -9.58 65.95 5.25
CA PHE A 58 -9.88 64.65 5.85
C PHE A 58 -10.73 63.80 4.90
N GLY A 59 -10.13 62.73 4.36
CA GLY A 59 -10.76 61.83 3.38
C GLY A 59 -11.44 60.58 3.94
N ALA A 60 -11.58 60.45 5.26
CA ALA A 60 -12.23 59.29 5.88
C ALA A 60 -12.97 59.67 7.17
N PHE A 61 -14.20 59.19 7.31
CA PHE A 61 -15.09 59.40 8.45
C PHE A 61 -15.62 58.05 8.96
N VAL A 62 -15.30 57.74 10.22
CA VAL A 62 -15.74 56.51 10.87
C VAL A 62 -16.77 56.86 11.94
N GLU A 63 -18.01 56.38 11.77
CA GLU A 63 -19.04 56.50 12.80
C GLU A 63 -18.84 55.39 13.85
N CYS A 64 -18.28 55.77 14.99
CA CYS A 64 -18.11 54.90 16.15
C CYS A 64 -19.43 54.78 16.94
N SER A 65 -20.29 53.86 16.55
CA SER A 65 -21.60 53.64 17.16
C SER A 65 -21.99 52.14 17.15
N PRO A 66 -22.92 51.71 18.02
CA PRO A 66 -23.47 50.35 18.00
C PRO A 66 -24.36 50.09 16.76
N HIS A 67 -24.76 51.14 16.04
CA HIS A 67 -25.49 51.10 14.79
C HIS A 67 -25.32 52.44 14.07
N PRO A 68 -24.92 52.49 12.78
CA PRO A 68 -24.72 53.73 12.07
C PRO A 68 -26.04 54.49 11.92
N VAL A 69 -26.08 55.72 12.41
CA VAL A 69 -27.21 56.65 12.25
C VAL A 69 -26.80 57.97 11.62
N LEU A 70 -25.50 58.28 11.55
CA LEU A 70 -24.95 59.52 11.01
C LEU A 70 -24.24 59.33 9.67
N THR A 71 -23.88 58.11 9.28
CA THR A 71 -23.17 57.84 8.01
C THR A 71 -23.88 58.45 6.79
N GLY A 72 -25.22 58.39 6.73
CA GLY A 72 -26.00 59.00 5.66
C GLY A 72 -25.88 60.53 5.62
N ASP A 73 -25.98 61.18 6.78
CA ASP A 73 -25.87 62.64 6.89
C ASP A 73 -24.46 63.13 6.59
N ILE A 74 -23.43 62.40 7.03
CA ILE A 74 -22.03 62.67 6.70
C ILE A 74 -21.82 62.57 5.19
N GLN A 75 -22.28 61.48 4.57
CA GLN A 75 -22.18 61.25 3.12
C GLN A 75 -22.87 62.38 2.34
N HIS A 76 -24.08 62.73 2.72
CA HIS A 76 -24.83 63.81 2.07
C HIS A 76 -24.11 65.17 2.19
N THR A 77 -23.58 65.47 3.37
CA THR A 77 -22.82 66.71 3.62
C THR A 77 -21.57 66.79 2.72
N LEU A 78 -20.86 65.67 2.54
CA LEU A 78 -19.67 65.57 1.70
C LEU A 78 -19.99 65.70 0.21
N GLU A 79 -21.06 65.04 -0.24
CA GLU A 79 -21.56 65.14 -1.62
C GLU A 79 -21.95 66.58 -1.97
N GLU A 80 -22.67 67.28 -1.09
CA GLU A 80 -22.99 68.69 -1.27
C GLU A 80 -21.75 69.60 -1.25
N ALA A 81 -20.71 69.23 -0.50
CA ALA A 81 -19.43 69.93 -0.49
C ALA A 81 -18.53 69.60 -1.69
N GLY A 82 -18.92 68.65 -2.55
CA GLY A 82 -18.12 68.17 -3.67
C GLY A 82 -16.83 67.48 -3.24
N GLN A 83 -16.79 66.87 -2.05
CA GLN A 83 -15.63 66.18 -1.50
C GLN A 83 -15.87 64.66 -1.54
N ASP A 84 -14.89 63.92 -2.07
CA ASP A 84 -14.92 62.46 -2.05
C ASP A 84 -14.18 61.94 -0.81
N ALA A 85 -14.89 61.25 0.08
CA ALA A 85 -14.34 60.72 1.31
C ALA A 85 -15.03 59.40 1.72
N ALA A 86 -14.27 58.52 2.35
CA ALA A 86 -14.77 57.23 2.80
C ALA A 86 -15.61 57.37 4.09
N VAL A 87 -16.91 57.07 4.03
CA VAL A 87 -17.79 57.03 5.21
C VAL A 87 -18.14 55.60 5.59
N VAL A 88 -17.81 55.17 6.81
CA VAL A 88 -18.07 53.81 7.31
C VAL A 88 -18.59 53.81 8.75
N GLY A 89 -19.43 52.84 9.12
CA GLY A 89 -19.89 52.65 10.51
C GLY A 89 -19.15 51.51 11.21
N SER A 90 -18.98 51.58 12.53
CA SER A 90 -18.20 50.58 13.27
C SER A 90 -18.94 49.26 13.56
N LEU A 91 -20.23 49.32 13.89
CA LEU A 91 -21.06 48.17 14.27
C LEU A 91 -22.48 48.36 13.74
N VAL A 92 -23.22 47.27 13.59
CA VAL A 92 -24.62 47.28 13.13
C VAL A 92 -25.50 46.62 14.19
N ARG A 93 -26.71 47.15 14.40
CA ARG A 93 -27.71 46.56 15.31
C ARG A 93 -28.00 45.13 14.88
N ASP A 94 -28.07 44.22 15.86
CA ASP A 94 -28.34 42.79 15.67
C ASP A 94 -27.30 42.04 14.81
N ASP A 95 -26.17 42.68 14.48
CA ASP A 95 -25.01 42.11 13.80
C ASP A 95 -23.70 42.64 14.43
N GLY A 96 -23.71 42.83 15.76
CA GLY A 96 -22.57 43.35 16.52
C GLY A 96 -21.61 42.24 16.97
N GLY A 97 -20.30 42.39 16.71
CA GLY A 97 -19.27 41.46 17.18
C GLY A 97 -17.92 41.62 16.44
N PRO A 98 -16.89 40.83 16.80
CA PRO A 98 -15.56 40.91 16.17
C PRO A 98 -15.59 40.76 14.65
N ARG A 99 -16.47 39.89 14.13
CA ARG A 99 -16.64 39.68 12.68
C ARG A 99 -17.13 40.94 11.97
N ARG A 100 -18.19 41.60 12.47
CA ARG A 100 -18.70 42.84 11.87
C ARG A 100 -17.71 44.00 11.99
N LEU A 101 -16.97 44.07 13.10
CA LEU A 101 -15.92 45.09 13.26
C LEU A 101 -14.79 44.88 12.22
N LEU A 102 -14.35 43.63 11.99
CA LEU A 102 -13.39 43.29 10.94
C LEU A 102 -13.95 43.57 9.54
N THR A 103 -15.23 43.28 9.28
CA THR A 103 -15.90 43.64 8.02
C THR A 103 -15.90 45.15 7.80
N SER A 104 -16.18 45.95 8.83
CA SER A 104 -16.18 47.42 8.73
C SER A 104 -14.78 47.98 8.48
N LEU A 105 -13.74 47.36 9.07
CA LEU A 105 -12.34 47.68 8.76
C LEU A 105 -11.96 47.29 7.32
N ALA A 106 -12.47 46.17 6.81
CA ALA A 106 -12.27 45.75 5.42
C ALA A 106 -12.98 46.71 4.44
N GLU A 107 -14.19 47.15 4.76
CA GLU A 107 -14.92 48.18 4.00
C GLU A 107 -14.13 49.49 3.94
N ALA A 108 -13.53 49.91 5.05
CA ALA A 108 -12.64 51.08 5.10
C ALA A 108 -11.40 50.88 4.21
N PHE A 109 -10.77 49.71 4.28
CA PHE A 109 -9.58 49.36 3.47
C PHE A 109 -9.86 49.38 1.96
N VAL A 110 -10.99 48.78 1.54
CA VAL A 110 -11.40 48.79 0.12
C VAL A 110 -11.68 50.21 -0.38
N ARG A 111 -12.11 51.12 0.51
CA ARG A 111 -12.29 52.55 0.21
C ARG A 111 -11.00 53.38 0.34
N GLY A 112 -9.83 52.73 0.46
CA GLY A 112 -8.53 53.39 0.46
C GLY A 112 -8.02 53.86 1.83
N VAL A 113 -8.71 53.53 2.92
CA VAL A 113 -8.21 53.81 4.27
C VAL A 113 -7.07 52.84 4.60
N PRO A 114 -5.86 53.32 4.96
CA PRO A 114 -4.77 52.43 5.33
C PRO A 114 -5.12 51.69 6.63
N VAL A 115 -5.08 50.35 6.60
CA VAL A 115 -5.31 49.49 7.76
C VAL A 115 -4.05 48.66 8.00
N ASP A 116 -3.50 48.73 9.22
CA ASP A 116 -2.42 47.85 9.64
C ASP A 116 -2.98 46.47 10.02
N TRP A 117 -3.11 45.60 9.02
CA TRP A 117 -3.56 44.22 9.22
C TRP A 117 -2.64 43.39 10.11
N ALA A 118 -1.35 43.75 10.22
CA ALA A 118 -0.43 43.04 11.10
C ALA A 118 -0.76 43.33 12.57
N GLN A 119 -1.08 44.57 12.90
CA GLN A 119 -1.55 44.95 14.24
C GLN A 119 -2.91 44.33 14.56
N VAL A 120 -3.84 44.32 13.61
CA VAL A 120 -5.20 43.75 13.78
C VAL A 120 -5.15 42.25 14.12
N PHE A 121 -4.23 41.50 13.52
CA PHE A 121 -4.09 40.05 13.73
C PHE A 121 -2.93 39.66 14.66
N ALA A 122 -2.33 40.61 15.38
CA ALA A 122 -1.25 40.33 16.32
C ALA A 122 -1.74 39.38 17.43
N GLY A 123 -1.04 38.26 17.61
CA GLY A 123 -1.38 37.25 18.63
C GLY A 123 -2.53 36.29 18.29
N SER A 124 -3.14 36.38 17.09
CA SER A 124 -4.24 35.49 16.69
C SER A 124 -3.80 34.20 15.99
N GLY A 125 -2.52 34.08 15.63
CA GLY A 125 -1.99 32.94 14.86
C GLY A 125 -2.30 32.97 13.35
N ALA A 126 -2.90 34.05 12.85
CA ALA A 126 -3.21 34.21 11.42
C ALA A 126 -1.92 34.24 10.56
N ARG A 127 -1.99 33.65 9.37
CA ARG A 127 -0.88 33.59 8.40
C ARG A 127 -1.34 34.18 7.07
N ARG A 128 -0.43 34.85 6.35
CA ARG A 128 -0.67 35.24 4.96
C ARG A 128 -0.60 33.99 4.09
N VAL A 129 -1.59 33.83 3.22
CA VAL A 129 -1.67 32.74 2.25
C VAL A 129 -1.71 33.33 0.86
N ASP A 130 -1.08 32.67 -0.10
CA ASP A 130 -1.17 33.07 -1.50
C ASP A 130 -2.57 32.76 -2.02
N LEU A 131 -3.23 33.79 -2.56
CA LEU A 131 -4.50 33.65 -3.26
C LEU A 131 -4.23 33.47 -4.76
N PRO A 132 -5.20 32.92 -5.52
CA PRO A 132 -5.12 32.92 -6.97
C PRO A 132 -4.77 34.32 -7.47
N THR A 133 -3.80 34.38 -8.39
CA THR A 133 -3.34 35.63 -9.00
C THR A 133 -4.49 36.35 -9.70
N TYR A 134 -4.31 37.64 -10.02
CA TYR A 134 -5.30 38.44 -10.75
C TYR A 134 -5.92 37.65 -11.91
N ALA A 135 -7.24 37.55 -11.94
CA ALA A 135 -7.97 36.89 -13.01
C ALA A 135 -7.92 37.77 -14.26
N PHE A 136 -6.83 37.63 -15.03
CA PHE A 136 -6.69 38.35 -16.30
C PHE A 136 -7.88 38.03 -17.21
N GLN A 137 -8.36 39.03 -17.93
CA GLN A 137 -9.52 38.92 -18.84
C GLN A 137 -9.28 37.92 -19.99
N HIS A 138 -8.05 37.43 -20.16
CA HIS A 138 -7.61 36.47 -21.18
C HIS A 138 -7.98 36.87 -22.62
N GLU A 139 -8.09 38.16 -22.89
CA GLU A 139 -8.26 38.65 -24.26
C GLU A 139 -6.96 38.51 -25.04
N ARG A 140 -7.06 37.89 -26.22
CA ARG A 140 -5.92 37.57 -27.08
C ARG A 140 -5.50 38.80 -27.88
N TYR A 141 -4.48 39.50 -27.38
CA TYR A 141 -3.80 40.58 -28.10
C TYR A 141 -2.44 40.11 -28.62
N TRP A 142 -2.45 39.19 -29.60
CA TRP A 142 -1.25 38.65 -30.25
C TRP A 142 -1.14 39.12 -31.70
N PHE A 143 0.08 39.47 -32.11
CA PHE A 143 0.41 39.67 -33.52
C PHE A 143 0.63 38.29 -34.14
N ASP A 144 -0.41 37.70 -34.72
CA ASP A 144 -0.26 36.50 -35.52
C ASP A 144 0.39 36.91 -36.85
N ALA A 145 1.71 36.80 -36.91
CA ALA A 145 2.40 36.88 -38.19
C ALA A 145 1.86 35.74 -39.04
N ASP A 146 1.13 36.07 -40.11
CA ASP A 146 0.94 35.15 -41.22
C ASP A 146 2.34 34.63 -41.57
N THR A 147 2.66 33.40 -41.16
CA THR A 147 3.77 32.66 -41.74
C THR A 147 3.35 32.44 -43.17
N GLY A 148 3.62 33.43 -44.02
CA GLY A 148 3.37 33.36 -45.44
C GLY A 148 3.91 32.02 -45.91
N THR A 149 3.02 31.17 -46.37
CA THR A 149 3.38 30.06 -47.23
C THR A 149 4.17 30.68 -48.38
N LEU A 150 5.51 30.64 -48.30
CA LEU A 150 6.36 30.82 -49.45
C LEU A 150 5.82 29.84 -50.48
N ASP A 151 5.27 30.37 -51.56
CA ASP A 151 4.72 29.56 -52.63
C ASP A 151 5.87 28.75 -53.24
N VAL A 152 6.00 27.49 -52.81
CA VAL A 152 7.04 26.57 -53.29
C VAL A 152 6.95 26.33 -54.80
N SER A 153 5.82 26.70 -55.43
CA SER A 153 5.69 26.68 -56.89
C SER A 153 6.61 27.69 -57.58
N ALA A 154 7.01 28.77 -56.91
CA ALA A 154 8.00 29.72 -57.42
C ALA A 154 9.40 29.09 -57.59
N ALA A 155 9.68 28.00 -56.87
CA ALA A 155 10.91 27.19 -57.01
C ALA A 155 10.73 25.99 -57.98
N GLY A 156 9.61 25.90 -58.70
CA GLY A 156 9.30 24.79 -59.60
C GLY A 156 8.89 23.49 -58.91
N LEU A 157 8.59 23.54 -57.60
CA LEU A 157 8.17 22.39 -56.81
C LEU A 157 6.65 22.34 -56.71
N THR A 158 6.08 21.13 -56.57
CA THR A 158 4.63 20.99 -56.33
C THR A 158 4.36 21.03 -54.82
N PRO A 159 3.43 21.84 -54.31
CA PRO A 159 3.04 21.79 -52.90
C PRO A 159 2.54 20.40 -52.51
N ALA A 160 3.11 19.82 -51.45
CA ALA A 160 2.69 18.49 -51.01
C ALA A 160 1.35 18.52 -50.24
N ARG A 161 0.88 19.67 -49.71
CA ARG A 161 -0.44 19.77 -49.03
C ARG A 161 -0.69 18.66 -48.00
N HIS A 162 0.33 18.32 -47.21
CA HIS A 162 0.26 17.35 -46.12
C HIS A 162 1.00 17.94 -44.90
N PRO A 163 0.54 17.79 -43.65
CA PRO A 163 1.10 18.57 -42.54
C PRO A 163 2.56 18.24 -42.19
N LEU A 164 3.07 17.06 -42.56
CA LEU A 164 4.49 16.69 -42.39
C LEU A 164 5.33 16.89 -43.65
N LEU A 165 4.73 17.25 -44.80
CA LEU A 165 5.42 17.36 -46.09
C LEU A 165 5.09 18.70 -46.76
N GLY A 166 6.13 19.47 -47.09
CA GLY A 166 5.99 20.78 -47.72
C GLY A 166 5.95 20.73 -49.25
N ALA A 167 6.78 19.90 -49.87
CA ALA A 167 6.97 19.89 -51.33
C ALA A 167 7.11 18.47 -51.91
N ALA A 168 6.79 18.35 -53.19
CA ALA A 168 6.93 17.14 -54.00
C ALA A 168 7.61 17.47 -55.33
N VAL A 169 8.50 16.58 -55.77
CA VAL A 169 9.21 16.65 -57.05
C VAL A 169 9.15 15.29 -57.71
N ARG A 170 8.69 15.25 -58.97
CA ARG A 170 8.84 14.07 -59.81
C ARG A 170 10.02 14.29 -60.75
N THR A 171 10.90 13.31 -60.87
CA THR A 171 12.04 13.37 -61.79
C THR A 171 11.55 13.38 -63.24
N ALA A 172 12.35 13.95 -64.14
CA ALA A 172 11.97 14.13 -65.54
C ALA A 172 11.75 12.81 -66.30
N ASP A 173 12.38 11.72 -65.85
CA ASP A 173 12.16 10.35 -66.35
C ASP A 173 10.85 9.74 -65.82
N GLY A 174 10.14 10.42 -64.92
CA GLY A 174 8.85 10.02 -64.35
C GLY A 174 8.94 8.89 -63.31
N GLY A 175 10.09 8.24 -63.19
CA GLY A 175 10.29 7.00 -62.42
C GLY A 175 10.58 7.21 -60.93
N THR A 176 10.85 8.44 -60.50
CA THR A 176 11.13 8.77 -59.10
C THR A 176 10.25 9.93 -58.62
N LEU A 177 9.64 9.77 -57.44
CA LEU A 177 8.96 10.83 -56.70
C LEU A 177 9.72 11.11 -55.41
N VAL A 178 10.08 12.35 -55.16
CA VAL A 178 10.71 12.81 -53.92
C VAL A 178 9.75 13.76 -53.20
N LEU A 179 9.45 13.46 -51.95
CA LEU A 179 8.67 14.32 -51.04
C LEU A 179 9.58 14.83 -49.94
N THR A 180 9.46 16.10 -49.57
CA THR A 180 10.28 16.71 -48.52
C THR A 180 9.44 17.45 -47.49
N GLY A 181 9.91 17.45 -46.25
CA GLY A 181 9.26 18.14 -45.14
C GLY A 181 10.26 18.54 -44.07
N ARG A 182 9.81 19.34 -43.11
CA ARG A 182 10.58 19.72 -41.93
C ARG A 182 9.71 19.59 -40.69
N ILE A 183 10.23 18.90 -39.68
CA ILE A 183 9.57 18.67 -38.39
C ILE A 183 10.31 19.48 -37.33
N ALA A 184 9.58 20.29 -36.56
CA ALA A 184 10.13 21.08 -35.46
C ALA A 184 9.13 21.20 -34.32
N ALA A 185 9.62 21.37 -33.09
CA ALA A 185 8.78 21.44 -31.88
C ALA A 185 7.73 22.56 -31.90
N HIS A 186 8.04 23.69 -32.56
CA HIS A 186 7.14 24.83 -32.64
C HIS A 186 6.04 24.68 -33.70
N THR A 187 6.24 23.84 -34.73
CA THR A 187 5.27 23.58 -35.80
C THR A 187 4.48 22.29 -35.60
N HIS A 188 5.06 21.29 -34.93
CA HIS A 188 4.49 19.95 -34.77
C HIS A 188 4.48 19.50 -33.31
N ARG A 189 4.07 20.40 -32.41
CA ARG A 189 4.11 20.19 -30.95
C ARG A 189 3.46 18.89 -30.51
N TRP A 190 2.35 18.49 -31.12
CA TRP A 190 1.61 17.28 -30.76
C TRP A 190 2.44 15.99 -30.96
N LEU A 191 3.38 15.95 -31.92
CA LEU A 191 4.25 14.78 -32.11
C LEU A 191 5.14 14.50 -30.91
N TYR A 192 5.44 15.52 -30.10
CA TYR A 192 6.28 15.40 -28.91
C TYR A 192 5.55 14.79 -27.73
N ASP A 193 4.22 14.65 -27.81
CA ASP A 193 3.43 13.89 -26.84
C ASP A 193 3.61 12.37 -27.00
N HIS A 194 4.28 11.89 -28.06
CA HIS A 194 4.64 10.48 -28.21
C HIS A 194 6.07 10.23 -27.68
N THR A 195 6.17 9.90 -26.40
CA THR A 195 7.45 9.63 -25.71
C THR A 195 7.58 8.16 -25.32
N VAL A 196 8.73 7.56 -25.65
CA VAL A 196 9.10 6.20 -25.25
C VAL A 196 10.40 6.26 -24.45
N GLY A 197 10.38 5.79 -23.21
CA GLY A 197 11.46 6.02 -22.25
C GLY A 197 11.57 7.51 -21.92
N THR A 198 12.70 8.12 -22.28
CA THR A 198 12.93 9.57 -22.13
C THR A 198 12.94 10.32 -23.47
N LEU A 199 12.72 9.60 -24.60
CA LEU A 199 12.87 10.14 -25.93
C LEU A 199 11.51 10.38 -26.59
N ALA A 200 11.30 11.60 -27.11
CA ALA A 200 10.21 11.89 -28.03
C ALA A 200 10.53 11.24 -29.38
N LEU A 201 9.71 10.29 -29.81
CA LEU A 201 9.90 9.53 -31.06
C LEU A 201 8.78 9.84 -32.03
N LEU A 202 9.10 9.91 -33.33
CA LEU A 202 8.06 9.88 -34.36
C LEU A 202 7.38 8.50 -34.32
N PRO A 203 6.05 8.41 -34.14
CA PRO A 203 5.37 7.13 -34.01
C PRO A 203 5.45 6.31 -35.30
N GLY A 204 5.42 4.99 -35.18
CA GLY A 204 5.37 4.09 -36.34
C GLY A 204 4.15 4.34 -37.23
N THR A 205 3.05 4.81 -36.66
CA THR A 205 1.83 5.21 -37.39
C THR A 205 2.04 6.44 -38.27
N ALA A 206 2.94 7.37 -37.90
CA ALA A 206 3.29 8.50 -38.76
C ALA A 206 4.17 8.05 -39.93
N LEU A 207 5.09 7.11 -39.72
CA LEU A 207 5.87 6.52 -40.82
C LEU A 207 4.96 5.76 -41.81
N LEU A 208 3.93 5.09 -41.30
CA LEU A 208 2.91 4.44 -42.14
C LEU A 208 2.09 5.45 -42.95
N GLU A 209 1.60 6.51 -42.32
CA GLU A 209 0.88 7.60 -42.99
C GLU A 209 1.71 8.24 -44.12
N LEU A 210 3.00 8.48 -43.87
CA LEU A 210 3.92 8.98 -44.90
C LEU A 210 4.08 8.02 -46.09
N ALA A 211 4.13 6.71 -45.83
CA ALA A 211 4.20 5.69 -46.89
C ALA A 211 2.91 5.62 -47.72
N VAL A 212 1.75 5.67 -47.05
CA VAL A 212 0.43 5.73 -47.72
C VAL A 212 0.33 6.97 -48.59
N GLN A 213 0.71 8.14 -48.07
CA GLN A 213 0.66 9.39 -48.82
C GLN A 213 1.62 9.41 -50.01
N ALA A 214 2.80 8.80 -49.87
CA ALA A 214 3.75 8.66 -50.96
C ALA A 214 3.23 7.71 -52.05
N GLY A 215 2.59 6.60 -51.65
CA GLY A 215 1.95 5.64 -52.55
C GLY A 215 0.80 6.24 -53.35
N ASP A 216 -0.13 6.95 -52.69
CA ASP A 216 -1.25 7.62 -53.35
C ASP A 216 -0.78 8.58 -54.45
N ARG A 217 0.22 9.41 -54.16
CA ARG A 217 0.80 10.36 -55.14
C ARG A 217 1.59 9.70 -56.25
N TYR A 218 2.13 8.51 -56.00
CA TYR A 218 2.84 7.75 -57.00
C TYR A 218 1.90 6.95 -57.92
N GLY A 219 0.69 6.62 -57.45
CA GLY A 219 -0.28 5.75 -58.12
C GLY A 219 -0.27 4.29 -57.64
N ALA A 220 0.26 4.05 -56.43
CA ALA A 220 0.33 2.74 -55.76
C ALA A 220 -0.10 2.90 -54.28
N PRO A 221 -1.41 3.07 -53.99
CA PRO A 221 -1.90 3.54 -52.69
C PRO A 221 -1.88 2.46 -51.57
N HIS A 222 -1.58 1.21 -51.90
CA HIS A 222 -1.55 0.12 -50.93
C HIS A 222 -0.12 -0.14 -50.45
N VAL A 223 0.06 -0.37 -49.15
CA VAL A 223 1.35 -0.75 -48.57
C VAL A 223 1.34 -2.27 -48.40
N GLY A 224 2.08 -2.98 -49.25
CA GLY A 224 2.25 -4.42 -49.13
C GLY A 224 3.06 -4.79 -47.89
N GLU A 225 4.16 -4.07 -47.66
CA GLU A 225 4.98 -4.22 -46.44
C GLU A 225 5.63 -2.88 -46.10
N LEU A 226 5.72 -2.53 -44.82
CA LEU A 226 6.53 -1.43 -44.29
C LEU A 226 7.40 -1.94 -43.15
N VAL A 227 8.72 -1.89 -43.33
CA VAL A 227 9.71 -2.30 -42.31
C VAL A 227 10.36 -1.07 -41.69
N LEU A 228 10.39 -1.02 -40.36
CA LEU A 228 11.03 0.03 -39.58
C LEU A 228 12.46 -0.39 -39.21
N HIS A 229 13.46 0.36 -39.69
CA HIS A 229 14.89 0.04 -39.51
C HIS A 229 15.51 0.72 -38.31
N ALA A 230 15.13 1.98 -38.05
CA ALA A 230 15.66 2.79 -36.95
C ALA A 230 14.60 3.76 -36.43
N PRO A 231 14.47 3.94 -35.10
CA PRO A 231 13.55 4.92 -34.53
C PRO A 231 13.97 6.35 -34.92
N MET A 232 13.00 7.20 -35.23
CA MET A 232 13.24 8.62 -35.54
C MET A 232 13.02 9.45 -34.28
N VAL A 233 14.13 9.87 -33.66
CA VAL A 233 14.10 10.76 -32.48
C VAL A 233 13.78 12.18 -32.93
N LEU A 234 12.81 12.81 -32.27
CA LEU A 234 12.43 14.19 -32.57
C LEU A 234 13.45 15.18 -31.96
N PRO A 235 13.83 16.25 -32.68
CA PRO A 235 14.79 17.24 -32.18
C PRO A 235 14.31 17.96 -30.92
N GLY A 236 15.21 18.30 -29.99
CA GLY A 236 14.87 19.07 -28.78
C GLY A 236 14.35 20.49 -29.03
N PRO A 237 14.00 21.23 -27.97
CA PRO A 237 13.47 22.60 -28.08
C PRO A 237 14.41 23.52 -28.87
N GLY A 238 13.93 24.06 -29.99
CA GLY A 238 14.72 24.92 -30.90
C GLY A 238 15.40 24.18 -32.07
N GLY A 239 15.40 22.85 -32.08
CA GLY A 239 15.88 22.04 -33.19
C GLY A 239 14.80 21.75 -34.24
N ALA A 240 15.24 21.35 -35.44
CA ALA A 240 14.38 20.86 -36.51
C ALA A 240 15.03 19.67 -37.22
N ALA A 241 14.24 18.83 -37.88
CA ALA A 241 14.69 17.71 -38.69
C ALA A 241 14.13 17.83 -40.11
N ASP A 242 14.99 17.67 -41.10
CA ASP A 242 14.58 17.54 -42.50
C ASP A 242 14.17 16.09 -42.78
N LEU A 243 13.02 15.92 -43.40
CA LEU A 243 12.42 14.64 -43.78
C LEU A 243 12.42 14.52 -45.29
N GLN A 244 12.81 13.36 -45.81
CA GLN A 244 12.74 13.03 -47.23
C GLN A 244 12.16 11.64 -47.44
N ILE A 245 11.26 11.53 -48.42
CA ILE A 245 10.70 10.26 -48.87
C ILE A 245 10.99 10.11 -50.34
N THR A 246 11.62 9.01 -50.73
CA THR A 246 11.92 8.71 -52.13
C THR A 246 11.15 7.48 -52.56
N VAL A 247 10.36 7.61 -53.63
CA VAL A 247 9.61 6.51 -54.24
C VAL A 247 10.20 6.20 -55.61
N THR A 248 10.61 4.95 -55.84
CA THR A 248 11.18 4.47 -57.11
C THR A 248 10.42 3.26 -57.63
N ALA A 249 10.26 3.14 -58.95
CA ALA A 249 9.71 1.93 -59.58
C ALA A 249 10.56 0.69 -59.25
N SER A 250 9.91 -0.44 -58.95
CA SER A 250 10.61 -1.69 -58.60
C SER A 250 10.89 -2.61 -59.80
N GLY A 251 10.68 -2.14 -61.04
CA GLY A 251 10.81 -2.93 -62.27
C GLY A 251 9.60 -3.81 -62.61
N GLU A 252 8.68 -4.03 -61.66
CA GLU A 252 7.40 -4.72 -61.87
C GLU A 252 6.26 -3.71 -62.07
N PRO A 253 5.35 -3.90 -63.07
CA PRO A 253 4.22 -3.01 -63.28
C PRO A 253 3.33 -2.90 -62.04
N GLY A 254 3.05 -1.68 -61.58
CA GLY A 254 2.18 -1.42 -60.44
C GLY A 254 2.82 -1.64 -59.06
N ARG A 255 4.14 -1.81 -58.99
CA ARG A 255 4.90 -1.84 -57.73
C ARG A 255 5.97 -0.74 -57.65
N ALA A 256 6.17 -0.22 -56.45
CA ALA A 256 7.19 0.77 -56.16
C ALA A 256 7.77 0.55 -54.75
N THR A 257 8.95 1.11 -54.50
CA THR A 257 9.58 1.11 -53.19
C THR A 257 9.66 2.54 -52.69
N ALA A 258 9.16 2.79 -51.47
CA ALA A 258 9.31 4.06 -50.76
C ALA A 258 10.36 3.91 -49.65
N THR A 259 11.27 4.87 -49.53
CA THR A 259 12.24 4.95 -48.42
C THR A 259 12.03 6.26 -47.66
N VAL A 260 11.98 6.18 -46.33
CA VAL A 260 11.82 7.34 -45.43
C VAL A 260 13.14 7.61 -44.73
N GLN A 261 13.66 8.82 -44.90
CA GLN A 261 14.96 9.24 -44.39
C GLN A 261 14.83 10.59 -43.69
N ALA A 262 15.62 10.80 -42.63
CA ALA A 262 15.65 12.07 -41.92
C ALA A 262 17.08 12.46 -41.50
N ARG A 263 17.29 13.75 -41.29
CA ARG A 263 18.52 14.31 -40.71
C ARG A 263 18.22 15.55 -39.87
N PRO A 264 19.09 15.93 -38.92
CA PRO A 264 18.99 17.24 -38.27
C PRO A 264 19.09 18.37 -39.31
N ALA A 265 18.24 19.40 -39.17
CA ALA A 265 18.31 20.59 -40.00
C ALA A 265 19.51 21.44 -39.55
N THR A 266 20.42 21.75 -40.48
CA THR A 266 21.62 22.56 -40.24
C THR A 266 21.70 23.67 -41.27
N ASP A 267 22.13 24.86 -40.85
CA ASP A 267 22.46 25.95 -41.77
C ASP A 267 23.84 25.70 -42.38
N GLY A 268 23.90 24.79 -43.37
CA GLY A 268 25.07 24.63 -44.25
C GLY A 268 26.07 23.51 -43.91
N ALA A 269 25.73 22.52 -43.08
CA ALA A 269 26.58 21.34 -42.82
C ALA A 269 25.97 20.04 -43.36
N ASP A 270 26.76 19.21 -44.05
CA ASP A 270 26.37 17.88 -44.55
C ASP A 270 26.20 16.86 -43.41
N ALA A 271 25.12 16.98 -42.64
CA ALA A 271 24.71 15.94 -41.71
C ALA A 271 24.24 14.69 -42.48
N PRO A 272 24.65 13.47 -42.07
CA PRO A 272 24.27 12.24 -42.75
C PRO A 272 22.77 11.96 -42.61
N TRP A 273 22.18 11.41 -43.69
CA TRP A 273 20.79 10.93 -43.67
C TRP A 273 20.69 9.59 -42.96
N THR A 274 19.74 9.47 -42.04
CA THR A 274 19.41 8.22 -41.38
C THR A 274 18.21 7.58 -42.08
N HIS A 275 18.31 6.29 -42.38
CA HIS A 275 17.24 5.51 -42.99
C HIS A 275 16.34 4.92 -41.91
N HIS A 276 15.07 5.35 -41.90
CA HIS A 276 14.12 5.00 -40.84
C HIS A 276 13.16 3.89 -41.25
N ALA A 277 12.67 3.89 -42.49
CA ALA A 277 11.72 2.89 -42.94
C ALA A 277 11.78 2.63 -44.44
N THR A 278 11.41 1.42 -44.85
CA THR A 278 11.21 1.02 -46.26
C THR A 278 9.83 0.44 -46.44
N ALA A 279 9.09 0.90 -47.45
CA ALA A 279 7.78 0.39 -47.82
C ALA A 279 7.77 -0.18 -49.24
N THR A 280 7.12 -1.33 -49.43
CA THR A 280 6.71 -1.83 -50.74
C THR A 280 5.29 -1.36 -51.01
N LEU A 281 5.11 -0.63 -52.10
CA LEU A 281 3.84 -0.03 -52.51
C LEU A 281 3.26 -0.78 -53.70
N THR A 282 1.93 -0.99 -53.72
CA THR A 282 1.23 -1.72 -54.79
C THR A 282 0.00 -0.97 -55.28
N ALA A 283 -0.32 -1.13 -56.57
CA ALA A 283 -1.53 -0.55 -57.18
C ALA A 283 -2.82 -1.27 -56.75
N THR A 284 -2.71 -2.56 -56.41
CA THR A 284 -3.81 -3.39 -55.91
C THR A 284 -3.40 -4.05 -54.59
N PRO A 285 -4.32 -4.17 -53.62
CA PRO A 285 -4.02 -4.85 -52.36
C PRO A 285 -3.83 -6.35 -52.62
N ALA A 286 -2.94 -6.99 -51.86
CA ALA A 286 -2.71 -8.43 -51.98
C ALA A 286 -3.89 -9.25 -51.43
N ILE A 287 -4.61 -8.71 -50.45
CA ILE A 287 -5.78 -9.31 -49.83
C ILE A 287 -7.01 -8.43 -50.15
N PRO A 288 -8.11 -8.99 -50.69
CA PRO A 288 -9.36 -8.25 -50.85
C PRO A 288 -9.88 -7.75 -49.49
N ALA A 289 -10.49 -6.56 -49.48
CA ALA A 289 -11.12 -6.03 -48.27
C ALA A 289 -12.07 -7.08 -47.65
N ARG A 290 -11.82 -7.47 -46.40
CA ARG A 290 -12.73 -8.35 -45.66
C ARG A 290 -14.01 -7.55 -45.37
N PRO A 291 -15.21 -8.14 -45.53
CA PRO A 291 -16.44 -7.44 -45.18
C PRO A 291 -16.45 -7.13 -43.68
N VAL A 292 -16.43 -5.83 -43.34
CA VAL A 292 -16.44 -5.28 -41.98
C VAL A 292 -17.84 -5.39 -41.31
N SER A 293 -18.80 -6.05 -41.98
CA SER A 293 -20.24 -5.88 -41.73
C SER A 293 -20.74 -6.42 -40.39
N ASP A 294 -20.14 -7.47 -39.83
CA ASP A 294 -20.83 -8.21 -38.76
C ASP A 294 -20.42 -7.73 -37.35
N TRP A 295 -19.15 -7.36 -37.16
CA TRP A 295 -18.64 -6.96 -35.83
C TRP A 295 -18.86 -5.47 -35.53
N ALA A 296 -18.90 -4.61 -36.56
CA ALA A 296 -19.04 -3.15 -36.38
C ALA A 296 -20.51 -2.69 -36.37
N ALA A 297 -21.45 -3.53 -36.82
CA ALA A 297 -22.88 -3.21 -36.89
C ALA A 297 -23.57 -3.20 -35.52
N THR A 298 -23.07 -3.99 -34.55
CA THR A 298 -23.56 -4.01 -33.17
C THR A 298 -22.41 -3.59 -32.24
N TRP A 299 -22.55 -2.46 -31.57
CA TRP A 299 -21.50 -1.88 -30.73
C TRP A 299 -22.02 -1.52 -29.32
N PRO A 300 -21.35 -1.95 -28.23
CA PRO A 300 -20.19 -2.85 -28.21
C PRO A 300 -20.55 -4.27 -28.69
N PRO A 301 -19.56 -5.07 -29.15
CA PRO A 301 -19.82 -6.42 -29.66
C PRO A 301 -20.48 -7.33 -28.63
N ALA A 302 -21.46 -8.13 -29.05
CA ALA A 302 -22.20 -9.03 -28.18
C ALA A 302 -21.27 -10.09 -27.56
N GLY A 303 -21.30 -10.24 -26.24
CA GLY A 303 -20.48 -11.21 -25.50
C GLY A 303 -19.07 -10.73 -25.13
N ALA A 304 -18.68 -9.51 -25.50
CA ALA A 304 -17.43 -8.90 -25.06
C ALA A 304 -17.61 -8.21 -23.70
N THR A 305 -16.64 -8.39 -22.79
CA THR A 305 -16.65 -7.76 -21.47
C THR A 305 -15.89 -6.44 -21.50
N PRO A 306 -16.43 -5.35 -20.93
CA PRO A 306 -15.70 -4.09 -20.82
C PRO A 306 -14.43 -4.28 -20.00
N THR A 307 -13.32 -3.79 -20.53
CA THR A 307 -12.07 -3.64 -19.79
C THR A 307 -11.84 -2.13 -19.67
N GLY A 308 -11.92 -1.58 -18.45
CA GLY A 308 -11.95 -0.13 -18.25
C GLY A 308 -10.71 0.58 -18.85
N PRO A 309 -10.88 1.73 -19.54
CA PRO A 309 -9.78 2.51 -20.12
C PRO A 309 -8.96 3.29 -19.08
N ASP A 310 -9.52 3.51 -17.88
CA ASP A 310 -9.07 4.53 -16.91
C ASP A 310 -7.61 4.37 -16.45
N ASP A 311 -7.04 3.16 -16.53
CA ASP A 311 -5.66 2.86 -16.14
C ASP A 311 -4.74 2.49 -17.32
N VAL A 312 -5.23 2.48 -18.57
CA VAL A 312 -4.42 2.04 -19.73
C VAL A 312 -3.19 2.91 -19.91
N TYR A 313 -3.33 4.23 -19.79
CA TYR A 313 -2.21 5.16 -19.90
C TYR A 313 -1.24 5.06 -18.72
N ALA A 314 -1.73 4.71 -17.53
CA ALA A 314 -0.87 4.44 -16.38
C ALA A 314 -0.05 3.15 -16.58
N ASP A 315 -0.68 2.10 -17.11
CA ASP A 315 -0.02 0.82 -17.43
C ASP A 315 1.02 1.00 -18.55
N LEU A 316 0.71 1.81 -19.55
CA LEU A 316 1.64 2.21 -20.62
C LEU A 316 2.80 3.02 -20.06
N ALA A 317 2.56 4.03 -19.22
CA ALA A 317 3.61 4.81 -18.56
C ALA A 317 4.52 3.92 -17.72
N ASP A 318 3.92 2.95 -17.02
CA ASP A 318 4.63 1.92 -16.28
C ASP A 318 5.57 1.14 -17.22
N THR A 319 5.09 0.63 -18.36
CA THR A 319 5.95 -0.12 -19.32
C THR A 319 6.97 0.73 -20.09
N GLY A 320 6.92 2.06 -19.97
CA GLY A 320 7.88 3.00 -20.59
C GLY A 320 7.28 3.89 -21.67
N TYR A 321 5.97 3.80 -21.94
CA TYR A 321 5.24 4.65 -22.86
C TYR A 321 4.63 5.86 -22.16
N THR A 322 5.22 7.04 -22.33
CA THR A 322 4.67 8.28 -21.77
C THR A 322 3.95 9.06 -22.86
N TYR A 323 2.63 8.88 -22.94
CA TYR A 323 1.80 9.61 -23.89
C TYR A 323 1.28 10.91 -23.28
N GLY A 324 1.52 12.04 -23.96
CA GLY A 324 0.88 13.31 -23.68
C GLY A 324 -0.52 13.41 -24.29
N PRO A 325 -1.24 14.52 -24.04
CA PRO A 325 -2.66 14.66 -24.37
C PRO A 325 -3.02 14.33 -25.82
N ALA A 326 -2.17 14.67 -26.80
CA ALA A 326 -2.48 14.42 -28.21
C ALA A 326 -2.58 12.93 -28.59
N PHE A 327 -1.91 12.04 -27.84
CA PHE A 327 -1.94 10.59 -28.06
C PHE A 327 -2.91 9.88 -27.11
N GLN A 328 -3.58 10.60 -26.20
CA GLN A 328 -4.52 10.00 -25.25
C GLN A 328 -5.95 9.88 -25.81
N GLY A 329 -6.09 9.27 -26.99
CA GLY A 329 -7.36 9.16 -27.72
C GLY A 329 -8.18 7.90 -27.45
N LEU A 330 -7.71 6.96 -26.62
CA LEU A 330 -8.40 5.70 -26.36
C LEU A 330 -9.54 5.91 -25.35
N SER A 331 -10.77 5.66 -25.80
CA SER A 331 -11.99 5.93 -25.03
C SER A 331 -12.53 4.69 -24.34
N HIS A 332 -12.52 3.52 -25.00
CA HIS A 332 -13.07 2.29 -24.43
C HIS A 332 -12.37 1.03 -24.97
N LEU A 333 -12.34 -0.03 -24.16
CA LEU A 333 -11.85 -1.35 -24.54
C LEU A 333 -12.85 -2.45 -24.13
N TRP A 334 -12.90 -3.49 -24.95
CA TRP A 334 -13.63 -4.72 -24.64
C TRP A 334 -12.81 -5.94 -25.03
N ALA A 335 -12.89 -7.00 -24.24
CA ALA A 335 -12.25 -8.28 -24.53
C ALA A 335 -13.32 -9.35 -24.80
N ALA A 336 -13.17 -10.09 -25.89
CA ALA A 336 -13.98 -11.26 -26.17
C ALA A 336 -13.32 -12.54 -25.60
N PRO A 337 -14.11 -13.59 -25.30
CA PRO A 337 -13.60 -14.86 -24.77
C PRO A 337 -12.59 -15.57 -25.68
N ASP A 338 -12.59 -15.28 -26.97
CA ASP A 338 -11.68 -15.85 -27.97
C ASP A 338 -10.32 -15.12 -28.04
N GLY A 339 -10.10 -14.10 -27.20
CA GLY A 339 -8.88 -13.30 -27.17
C GLY A 339 -8.89 -12.10 -28.14
N THR A 340 -9.99 -11.85 -28.86
CA THR A 340 -10.15 -10.64 -29.66
C THR A 340 -10.37 -9.43 -28.77
N VAL A 341 -9.70 -8.31 -29.06
CA VAL A 341 -9.90 -7.03 -28.38
C VAL A 341 -10.56 -6.03 -29.31
N TYR A 342 -11.52 -5.29 -28.77
CA TYR A 342 -12.20 -4.20 -29.47
C TYR A 342 -11.84 -2.88 -28.79
N ALA A 343 -11.56 -1.86 -29.59
CA ALA A 343 -11.18 -0.54 -29.11
C ALA A 343 -12.04 0.54 -29.76
N ASP A 344 -12.42 1.55 -28.96
CA ASP A 344 -13.03 2.79 -29.43
C ASP A 344 -12.05 3.93 -29.18
N ALA A 345 -11.61 4.61 -30.24
CA ALA A 345 -10.62 5.68 -30.18
C ALA A 345 -11.12 6.93 -30.91
N HIS A 346 -10.80 8.10 -30.40
CA HIS A 346 -11.14 9.39 -31.00
C HIS A 346 -9.93 10.33 -30.97
N LEU A 347 -9.90 11.29 -31.89
CA LEU A 347 -8.96 12.41 -31.80
C LEU A 347 -9.43 13.35 -30.67
N PRO A 348 -8.56 13.69 -29.70
CA PRO A 348 -8.91 14.62 -28.63
C PRO A 348 -9.42 15.97 -29.19
N GLU A 349 -10.62 16.40 -28.78
CA GLU A 349 -11.27 17.64 -29.26
C GLU A 349 -10.72 18.92 -28.59
N ARG A 350 -10.98 20.08 -29.20
CA ARG A 350 -10.77 21.41 -28.61
C ARG A 350 -11.75 21.63 -27.44
N ASP A 351 -11.26 22.09 -26.29
CA ASP A 351 -12.13 22.79 -25.33
C ASP A 351 -12.72 24.04 -26.00
N GLN A 352 -14.05 24.15 -26.03
CA GLN A 352 -14.78 25.30 -26.59
C GLN A 352 -14.87 26.49 -25.63
N ASP A 353 -14.46 26.35 -24.36
CA ASP A 353 -14.80 27.33 -23.31
C ASP A 353 -13.63 28.13 -22.72
N GLY A 354 -12.45 28.17 -23.34
CA GLY A 354 -11.42 29.19 -23.03
C GLY A 354 -10.93 29.30 -21.57
N THR A 355 -11.34 28.39 -20.67
CA THR A 355 -10.98 28.38 -19.26
C THR A 355 -10.42 27.04 -18.87
N SER A 356 -9.09 26.94 -18.81
CA SER A 356 -8.45 26.07 -17.84
C SER A 356 -7.28 26.78 -17.17
N THR A 357 -7.29 26.74 -15.86
CA THR A 357 -6.13 26.96 -15.01
C THR A 357 -5.14 25.81 -15.27
N GLY A 358 -4.08 26.09 -16.02
CA GLY A 358 -2.92 25.19 -16.16
C GLY A 358 -2.62 24.75 -17.60
N THR A 359 -1.87 25.58 -18.32
CA THR A 359 -0.92 25.20 -19.40
C THR A 359 -1.17 23.88 -20.15
N ALA A 360 -2.17 23.84 -21.02
CA ALA A 360 -2.29 22.81 -22.06
C ALA A 360 -2.65 23.45 -23.41
N THR A 361 -1.71 24.18 -24.01
CA THR A 361 -1.84 24.66 -25.40
C THR A 361 -1.19 23.64 -26.35
N GLY A 362 -1.83 22.48 -26.51
CA GLY A 362 -1.48 21.44 -27.48
C GLY A 362 -2.63 21.25 -28.47
N THR A 363 -2.91 22.27 -29.29
CA THR A 363 -3.98 22.17 -30.28
C THR A 363 -3.57 21.26 -31.44
N VAL A 364 -4.31 20.16 -31.65
CA VAL A 364 -4.41 19.47 -32.94
C VAL A 364 -5.31 20.35 -33.81
N THR A 365 -4.75 21.09 -34.77
CA THR A 365 -5.52 22.02 -35.64
C THR A 365 -6.44 21.24 -36.59
N GLY A 366 -7.66 21.77 -36.81
CA GLY A 366 -8.79 21.07 -37.40
C GLY A 366 -9.21 21.42 -38.84
N ASP A 367 -10.34 20.80 -39.20
CA ASP A 367 -11.08 20.77 -40.48
C ASP A 367 -10.29 20.89 -41.79
N GLY A 368 -9.69 19.76 -42.19
CA GLY A 368 -9.04 19.56 -43.48
C GLY A 368 -7.60 19.00 -43.39
N ASP A 369 -7.29 18.26 -42.32
CA ASP A 369 -5.94 17.99 -41.78
C ASP A 369 -4.93 17.31 -42.73
N GLY A 370 -5.26 17.05 -44.00
CA GLY A 370 -4.33 16.58 -45.03
C GLY A 370 -3.76 15.17 -44.84
N TYR A 371 -4.06 14.52 -43.72
CA TYR A 371 -3.74 13.12 -43.41
C TYR A 371 -4.77 12.17 -44.02
N ALA A 372 -4.32 11.02 -44.51
CA ALA A 372 -5.18 9.92 -44.90
C ALA A 372 -5.82 9.29 -43.65
N LEU A 373 -5.00 8.96 -42.64
CA LEU A 373 -5.43 8.62 -41.29
C LEU A 373 -4.52 9.30 -40.27
N HIS A 374 -5.09 10.05 -39.31
CA HIS A 374 -4.26 10.82 -38.37
C HIS A 374 -3.39 9.87 -37.52
N PRO A 375 -2.06 10.08 -37.43
CA PRO A 375 -1.18 9.13 -36.74
C PRO A 375 -1.53 8.90 -35.27
N ALA A 376 -1.90 9.95 -34.53
CA ALA A 376 -2.33 9.81 -33.13
C ALA A 376 -3.61 8.96 -32.96
N LEU A 377 -4.52 8.99 -33.93
CA LEU A 377 -5.77 8.23 -33.87
C LEU A 377 -5.50 6.74 -34.09
N LEU A 378 -4.67 6.41 -35.08
CA LEU A 378 -4.24 5.04 -35.30
C LEU A 378 -3.39 4.53 -34.13
N ASP A 379 -2.53 5.38 -33.56
CA ASP A 379 -1.68 5.01 -32.44
C ASP A 379 -2.49 4.72 -31.17
N ALA A 380 -3.55 5.48 -30.92
CA ALA A 380 -4.50 5.21 -29.83
C ALA A 380 -5.13 3.81 -29.92
N VAL A 381 -5.37 3.28 -31.14
CA VAL A 381 -5.79 1.88 -31.33
C VAL A 381 -4.69 0.90 -30.94
N LEU A 382 -3.42 1.21 -31.25
CA LEU A 382 -2.28 0.37 -30.87
C LEU A 382 -2.05 0.31 -29.36
N HIS A 383 -2.52 1.31 -28.60
CA HIS A 383 -2.39 1.33 -27.13
C HIS A 383 -3.06 0.13 -26.48
N ALA A 384 -4.14 -0.39 -27.08
CA ALA A 384 -4.78 -1.65 -26.67
C ALA A 384 -3.82 -2.85 -26.77
N VAL A 385 -2.98 -2.87 -27.80
CA VAL A 385 -1.97 -3.91 -28.01
C VAL A 385 -0.82 -3.74 -27.03
N SER A 386 -0.31 -2.51 -26.89
CA SER A 386 0.86 -2.15 -26.08
C SER A 386 0.61 -2.21 -24.57
N ALA A 387 -0.63 -2.04 -24.10
CA ALA A 387 -1.00 -2.21 -22.69
C ALA A 387 -1.10 -3.70 -22.26
N GLY A 388 -0.63 -4.62 -23.10
CA GLY A 388 -0.60 -6.05 -22.82
C GLY A 388 -1.96 -6.75 -22.82
N ARG A 389 -3.00 -6.10 -23.36
CA ARG A 389 -4.34 -6.71 -23.49
C ARG A 389 -4.39 -7.76 -24.62
N VAL A 390 -3.47 -7.67 -25.58
CA VAL A 390 -3.33 -8.63 -26.69
C VAL A 390 -1.97 -9.34 -26.68
N LEU A 391 -0.88 -8.60 -26.43
CA LEU A 391 0.49 -9.09 -26.56
C LEU A 391 1.35 -8.92 -25.29
N GLY A 392 0.91 -9.37 -24.11
CA GLY A 392 1.76 -9.42 -22.89
C GLY A 392 2.28 -8.07 -22.36
N GLY A 393 2.81 -8.03 -21.13
CA GLY A 393 3.09 -6.77 -20.39
C GLY A 393 4.47 -6.11 -20.59
N GLU A 394 5.18 -6.40 -21.68
CA GLU A 394 6.54 -5.87 -21.92
C GLU A 394 6.53 -4.68 -22.89
N LEU A 395 7.54 -3.81 -22.81
CA LEU A 395 7.73 -2.71 -23.76
C LEU A 395 8.02 -3.25 -25.17
N ARG A 396 7.06 -3.11 -26.09
CA ARG A 396 7.16 -3.58 -27.47
C ARG A 396 6.88 -2.47 -28.46
N LEU A 397 7.75 -2.27 -29.44
CA LEU A 397 7.60 -1.28 -30.50
C LEU A 397 7.14 -1.92 -31.82
N PRO A 398 6.38 -1.20 -32.66
CA PRO A 398 6.11 -1.61 -34.04
C PRO A 398 7.41 -1.90 -34.79
N TYR A 399 7.47 -2.99 -35.55
CA TYR A 399 8.63 -3.38 -36.36
C TYR A 399 8.29 -3.49 -37.85
N ALA A 400 7.19 -4.17 -38.17
CA ALA A 400 6.76 -4.34 -39.55
C ALA A 400 5.23 -4.29 -39.67
N TRP A 401 4.75 -3.69 -40.74
CA TRP A 401 3.34 -3.64 -41.13
C TRP A 401 3.17 -4.40 -42.45
N GLY A 402 2.18 -5.28 -42.54
CA GLY A 402 1.86 -6.06 -43.73
C GLY A 402 0.42 -5.82 -44.19
N ASP A 403 0.25 -5.78 -45.51
CA ASP A 403 -1.04 -5.69 -46.19
C ASP A 403 -1.94 -4.57 -45.67
N VAL A 404 -1.43 -3.33 -45.67
CA VAL A 404 -2.19 -2.16 -45.22
C VAL A 404 -2.97 -1.56 -46.40
N ALA A 405 -4.28 -1.42 -46.21
CA ALA A 405 -5.17 -0.77 -47.15
C ALA A 405 -6.07 0.23 -46.43
N LEU A 406 -6.15 1.45 -46.96
CA LEU A 406 -7.10 2.47 -46.52
C LEU A 406 -8.32 2.46 -47.46
N HIS A 407 -9.52 2.49 -46.89
CA HIS A 407 -10.79 2.47 -47.61
C HIS A 407 -11.49 3.83 -47.59
N ALA A 408 -11.28 4.61 -46.52
CA ALA A 408 -11.79 5.96 -46.37
C ALA A 408 -10.77 6.82 -45.61
N ALA A 409 -10.71 8.11 -45.94
CA ALA A 409 -9.81 9.07 -45.29
C ALA A 409 -10.59 10.07 -44.42
N GLY A 410 -9.87 10.73 -43.50
CA GLY A 410 -10.42 11.81 -42.67
C GLY A 410 -11.28 11.36 -41.49
N ALA A 411 -11.20 10.09 -41.08
CA ALA A 411 -11.85 9.62 -39.87
C ALA A 411 -11.28 10.34 -38.63
N ARG A 412 -12.17 10.80 -37.75
CA ARG A 412 -11.82 11.38 -36.43
C ARG A 412 -12.09 10.46 -35.25
N ALA A 413 -12.81 9.37 -35.49
CA ALA A 413 -13.06 8.32 -34.52
C ALA A 413 -12.95 6.97 -35.24
N LEU A 414 -12.37 5.98 -34.54
CA LEU A 414 -12.18 4.63 -35.01
C LEU A 414 -12.76 3.64 -34.01
N ARG A 415 -13.53 2.69 -34.54
CA ARG A 415 -13.74 1.39 -33.92
C ARG A 415 -12.72 0.43 -34.51
N ALA A 416 -12.03 -0.31 -33.66
CA ALA A 416 -11.05 -1.28 -34.08
C ALA A 416 -11.38 -2.67 -33.55
N ARG A 417 -11.14 -3.68 -34.38
CA ARG A 417 -11.09 -5.09 -34.00
C ARG A 417 -9.65 -5.58 -34.14
N ILE A 418 -9.11 -6.11 -33.05
CA ILE A 418 -7.72 -6.52 -32.94
C ILE A 418 -7.67 -8.00 -32.59
N ALA A 419 -7.09 -8.81 -33.47
CA ALA A 419 -6.96 -10.25 -33.30
C ALA A 419 -5.49 -10.66 -33.35
N ARG A 420 -5.07 -11.50 -32.40
CA ARG A 420 -3.71 -12.07 -32.39
C ARG A 420 -3.59 -13.12 -33.49
N THR A 421 -2.58 -12.98 -34.35
CA THR A 421 -2.30 -13.93 -35.45
C THR A 421 -1.06 -14.79 -35.18
N GLY A 422 -0.16 -14.33 -34.30
CA GLY A 422 1.07 -15.04 -33.97
C GLY A 422 1.71 -14.58 -32.64
N GLU A 423 2.95 -14.98 -32.40
CA GLU A 423 3.73 -14.49 -31.26
C GLU A 423 4.25 -13.07 -31.57
N GLY A 424 3.69 -12.07 -30.89
CA GLY A 424 4.03 -10.66 -31.14
C GLY A 424 3.41 -10.07 -32.41
N GLU A 425 2.42 -10.73 -33.02
CA GLU A 425 1.79 -10.30 -34.26
C GLU A 425 0.26 -10.20 -34.12
N VAL A 426 -0.33 -9.13 -34.66
CA VAL A 426 -1.77 -8.85 -34.65
C VAL A 426 -2.29 -8.44 -36.03
N ALA A 427 -3.56 -8.72 -36.30
CA ALA A 427 -4.33 -8.14 -37.41
C ALA A 427 -5.31 -7.11 -36.88
N ILE A 428 -5.53 -6.02 -37.62
CA ILE A 428 -6.38 -4.89 -37.19
C ILE A 428 -7.36 -4.51 -38.31
N ASP A 429 -8.65 -4.57 -38.01
CA ASP A 429 -9.72 -4.04 -38.86
C ASP A 429 -10.24 -2.71 -38.27
N LEU A 430 -10.39 -1.68 -39.10
CA LEU A 430 -10.80 -0.33 -38.68
C LEU A 430 -12.12 0.08 -39.33
N ALA A 431 -13.04 0.60 -38.51
CA ALA A 431 -14.31 1.16 -38.93
C ALA A 431 -14.53 2.55 -38.31
N ASP A 432 -15.39 3.37 -38.89
CA ASP A 432 -15.82 4.63 -38.28
C ASP A 432 -16.90 4.40 -37.21
N ALA A 433 -17.35 5.46 -36.54
CA ALA A 433 -18.41 5.40 -35.53
C ALA A 433 -19.77 4.89 -36.08
N ALA A 434 -19.98 4.94 -37.40
CA ALA A 434 -21.15 4.39 -38.07
C ALA A 434 -20.95 2.93 -38.52
N GLY A 435 -19.79 2.33 -38.25
CA GLY A 435 -19.44 0.96 -38.64
C GLY A 435 -19.03 0.81 -40.11
N ARG A 436 -18.73 1.91 -40.82
CA ARG A 436 -18.23 1.86 -42.21
C ARG A 436 -16.73 1.60 -42.22
N PRO A 437 -16.20 0.80 -43.18
CA PRO A 437 -14.78 0.46 -43.22
C PRO A 437 -13.90 1.69 -43.47
N VAL A 438 -12.89 1.88 -42.62
CA VAL A 438 -11.87 2.94 -42.74
C VAL A 438 -10.57 2.36 -43.28
N GLY A 439 -10.13 1.20 -42.80
CA GLY A 439 -8.91 0.55 -43.27
C GLY A 439 -8.70 -0.84 -42.66
N SER A 440 -7.71 -1.56 -43.18
CA SER A 440 -7.32 -2.88 -42.69
C SER A 440 -5.80 -3.02 -42.67
N ILE A 441 -5.29 -3.72 -41.64
CA ILE A 441 -3.89 -4.10 -41.47
C ILE A 441 -3.86 -5.62 -41.35
N GLY A 442 -3.33 -6.31 -42.37
CA GLY A 442 -3.28 -7.76 -42.40
C GLY A 442 -2.35 -8.36 -41.35
N SER A 443 -1.22 -7.69 -41.09
CA SER A 443 -0.32 -8.01 -39.98
C SER A 443 0.40 -6.78 -39.45
N LEU A 444 0.58 -6.73 -38.13
CA LEU A 444 1.45 -5.80 -37.42
C LEU A 444 2.32 -6.61 -36.47
N THR A 445 3.62 -6.65 -36.76
CA THR A 445 4.62 -7.31 -35.93
C THR A 445 5.23 -6.32 -34.95
N MET A 446 5.18 -6.65 -33.67
CA MET A 446 5.74 -5.86 -32.57
C MET A 446 6.86 -6.63 -31.87
N ARG A 447 8.00 -5.97 -31.62
CA ARG A 447 9.18 -6.59 -31.01
C ARG A 447 9.52 -5.93 -29.67
N PRO A 448 10.05 -6.68 -28.69
CA PRO A 448 10.60 -6.10 -27.46
C PRO A 448 11.63 -5.01 -27.78
N ALA A 449 11.53 -3.88 -27.10
CA ALA A 449 12.46 -2.77 -27.29
C ALA A 449 13.76 -2.98 -26.49
N ASP A 450 14.90 -2.63 -27.07
CA ASP A 450 16.18 -2.60 -26.35
C ASP A 450 16.25 -1.31 -25.50
N ALA A 451 16.00 -1.46 -24.20
CA ALA A 451 15.93 -0.36 -23.24
C ALA A 451 17.23 0.46 -23.17
N ALA A 452 18.38 -0.12 -23.47
CA ALA A 452 19.67 0.57 -23.44
C ALA A 452 19.81 1.61 -24.56
N ARG A 453 19.17 1.37 -25.72
CA ARG A 453 19.20 2.27 -26.88
C ARG A 453 18.24 3.46 -26.78
N LEU A 454 17.23 3.38 -25.91
CA LEU A 454 16.16 4.37 -25.78
C LEU A 454 16.40 5.42 -24.68
N GLY A 455 17.57 5.42 -24.04
CA GLY A 455 17.85 6.37 -22.94
C GLY A 455 16.85 6.28 -21.78
N ALA A 456 16.06 5.20 -21.71
CA ALA A 456 15.23 4.90 -20.57
C ALA A 456 16.16 4.71 -19.36
N PRO A 457 15.80 5.21 -18.17
CA PRO A 457 16.58 4.90 -16.97
C PRO A 457 16.79 3.38 -16.94
N THR A 458 18.05 2.98 -16.84
CA THR A 458 18.50 1.59 -16.91
C THR A 458 17.56 0.68 -16.12
N GLY A 459 16.95 -0.27 -16.84
CA GLY A 459 16.43 -1.53 -16.32
C GLY A 459 15.10 -1.47 -15.58
N THR A 460 14.29 -2.50 -15.80
CA THR A 460 13.28 -3.06 -14.88
C THR A 460 13.67 -2.95 -13.39
N ALA A 461 14.97 -3.00 -13.07
CA ALA A 461 15.52 -2.75 -11.74
C ALA A 461 15.19 -1.36 -11.14
N ALA A 462 15.14 -0.27 -11.93
CA ALA A 462 14.73 1.05 -11.40
C ALA A 462 13.29 1.04 -10.89
N ARG A 463 12.44 0.23 -11.54
CA ARG A 463 11.02 0.08 -11.21
C ARG A 463 10.82 -0.88 -10.03
N SER A 464 11.78 -1.74 -9.75
CA SER A 464 11.70 -2.73 -8.67
C SER A 464 12.50 -2.31 -7.42
N LEU A 465 12.94 -1.06 -7.35
CA LEU A 465 13.61 -0.49 -6.18
C LEU A 465 12.73 0.60 -5.56
N PHE A 466 12.38 0.43 -4.29
CA PHE A 466 11.52 1.34 -3.55
C PHE A 466 12.17 1.80 -2.24
N GLY A 467 11.61 2.84 -1.63
CA GLY A 467 11.89 3.26 -0.27
C GLY A 467 10.59 3.56 0.48
N VAL A 468 10.67 3.72 1.79
CA VAL A 468 9.53 4.15 2.62
C VAL A 468 9.65 5.65 2.88
N GLU A 469 8.67 6.41 2.38
CA GLU A 469 8.53 7.84 2.62
C GLU A 469 7.37 8.11 3.58
N TRP A 470 7.47 9.17 4.37
CA TRP A 470 6.46 9.54 5.37
C TRP A 470 5.71 10.80 4.94
N ASP A 471 4.53 10.60 4.36
CA ASP A 471 3.69 11.69 3.87
C ASP A 471 2.98 12.39 5.04
N ALA A 472 2.79 13.71 4.94
CA ALA A 472 2.03 14.46 5.93
C ALA A 472 0.55 14.05 5.92
N LEU A 473 0.02 13.73 7.10
CA LEU A 473 -1.38 13.40 7.33
C LEU A 473 -2.07 14.57 8.01
N SER A 474 -3.22 14.97 7.49
CA SER A 474 -4.12 15.94 8.14
C SER A 474 -5.26 15.16 8.79
N PRO A 475 -5.11 14.71 10.05
CA PRO A 475 -6.20 14.05 10.75
C PRO A 475 -7.35 15.06 10.94
N GLY A 476 -8.58 14.60 10.78
CA GLY A 476 -9.77 15.44 11.03
C GLY A 476 -9.89 15.86 12.49
N ASP A 477 -10.96 16.55 12.85
CA ASP A 477 -11.22 16.98 14.23
C ASP A 477 -12.38 16.20 14.90
N PRO A 478 -12.32 14.85 15.03
CA PRO A 478 -13.35 14.11 15.74
C PRO A 478 -13.07 14.13 17.25
N ARG A 479 -14.13 14.38 18.03
CA ARG A 479 -14.11 14.13 19.47
C ARG A 479 -14.11 12.62 19.73
N PRO A 480 -13.42 12.12 20.77
CA PRO A 480 -13.52 10.71 21.13
C PRO A 480 -14.98 10.34 21.42
N THR A 481 -15.53 9.42 20.63
CA THR A 481 -16.83 8.77 20.86
C THR A 481 -16.58 7.33 21.31
N GLY A 482 -17.52 6.76 22.07
CA GLY A 482 -17.42 5.38 22.57
C GLY A 482 -16.68 5.25 23.91
N HIS A 483 -16.55 4.00 24.39
CA HIS A 483 -15.86 3.62 25.61
C HIS A 483 -14.37 3.40 25.35
N TRP A 484 -13.52 4.13 26.08
CA TRP A 484 -12.06 4.07 25.93
C TRP A 484 -11.42 3.46 27.17
N ALA A 485 -10.38 2.66 26.96
CA ALA A 485 -9.53 2.13 28.04
C ALA A 485 -8.05 2.31 27.71
N LEU A 486 -7.23 2.40 28.75
CA LEU A 486 -5.78 2.50 28.69
C LEU A 486 -5.15 1.23 29.26
N LEU A 487 -4.20 0.63 28.54
CA LEU A 487 -3.35 -0.45 29.00
C LEU A 487 -1.92 0.11 29.13
N ALA A 488 -1.44 0.28 30.37
CA ALA A 488 -0.13 0.87 30.67
C ALA A 488 0.51 0.18 31.88
N GLY A 489 1.76 -0.27 31.74
CA GLY A 489 2.46 -1.05 32.79
C GLY A 489 2.72 -0.30 34.10
N ASP A 490 2.69 1.03 34.07
CA ASP A 490 2.84 1.95 35.20
C ASP A 490 1.99 3.23 35.03
N ASP A 491 1.91 4.05 36.08
CA ASP A 491 1.32 5.39 36.07
C ASP A 491 2.34 6.47 35.66
N GLY A 492 3.22 6.15 34.70
CA GLY A 492 4.32 7.00 34.26
C GLY A 492 3.89 8.35 33.62
N PRO A 493 4.87 9.15 33.16
CA PRO A 493 4.61 10.49 32.62
C PRO A 493 3.75 10.49 31.34
N VAL A 494 3.75 9.40 30.56
CA VAL A 494 2.94 9.30 29.33
C VAL A 494 1.46 9.05 29.64
N PRO A 495 1.07 8.07 30.49
CA PRO A 495 -0.30 7.99 31.01
C PRO A 495 -0.82 9.30 31.58
N ALA A 496 -0.01 10.01 32.37
CA ALA A 496 -0.37 11.32 32.93
C ALA A 496 -0.55 12.38 31.82
N ALA A 497 0.39 12.48 30.87
CA ALA A 497 0.30 13.42 29.76
C ALA A 497 -0.90 13.14 28.83
N LEU A 498 -1.29 11.88 28.65
CA LEU A 498 -2.51 11.49 27.90
C LEU A 498 -3.78 11.95 28.60
N ARG A 499 -3.83 11.86 29.94
CA ARG A 499 -4.95 12.39 30.73
C ARG A 499 -4.97 13.93 30.70
N ASP A 500 -3.83 14.57 30.91
CA ASP A 500 -3.69 16.03 30.98
C ASP A 500 -3.84 16.75 29.62
N SER A 501 -3.65 16.02 28.52
CA SER A 501 -3.87 16.55 27.17
C SER A 501 -5.35 16.66 26.81
N GLY A 502 -6.26 16.03 27.57
CA GLY A 502 -7.69 15.94 27.27
C GLY A 502 -8.00 14.92 26.15
N THR A 503 -7.03 14.05 25.86
CA THR A 503 -7.05 13.09 24.75
C THR A 503 -7.97 11.91 25.03
N LEU A 504 -7.95 11.43 26.27
CA LEU A 504 -8.87 10.39 26.75
C LEU A 504 -10.03 11.04 27.51
N PRO A 505 -11.26 10.49 27.41
CA PRO A 505 -12.32 10.84 28.33
C PRO A 505 -11.85 10.68 29.78
N ALA A 506 -12.24 11.59 30.68
CA ALA A 506 -11.90 11.49 32.11
C ALA A 506 -12.39 10.18 32.76
N THR A 507 -13.35 9.50 32.12
CA THR A 507 -13.95 8.22 32.53
C THR A 507 -13.20 6.99 31.99
N ALA A 508 -12.12 7.16 31.20
CA ALA A 508 -11.40 6.03 30.64
C ALA A 508 -10.69 5.21 31.74
N ALA A 509 -11.05 3.93 31.85
CA ALA A 509 -10.42 3.01 32.79
C ALA A 509 -8.96 2.75 32.39
N ALA A 510 -8.08 2.57 33.38
CA ALA A 510 -6.68 2.23 33.15
C ALA A 510 -6.35 0.89 33.82
N TYR A 511 -5.74 0.01 33.03
CA TYR A 511 -5.36 -1.33 33.43
C TYR A 511 -3.85 -1.48 33.30
N ARG A 512 -3.25 -2.16 34.27
CA ARG A 512 -1.80 -2.37 34.31
C ARG A 512 -1.32 -3.37 33.25
N ASP A 513 -2.11 -4.40 33.04
CA ASP A 513 -1.83 -5.53 32.17
C ASP A 513 -3.15 -6.14 31.66
N VAL A 514 -3.04 -7.03 30.68
CA VAL A 514 -4.20 -7.69 30.06
C VAL A 514 -4.94 -8.58 31.08
N GLY A 515 -4.25 -9.13 32.08
CA GLY A 515 -4.87 -9.95 33.13
C GLY A 515 -5.86 -9.15 33.99
N ARG A 516 -5.49 -7.92 34.36
CA ARG A 516 -6.35 -6.97 35.08
C ARG A 516 -7.53 -6.51 34.25
N LEU A 517 -7.32 -6.24 32.96
CA LEU A 517 -8.41 -5.95 32.02
C LEU A 517 -9.40 -7.12 31.99
N ARG A 518 -8.93 -8.35 31.81
CA ARG A 518 -9.78 -9.55 31.80
C ARG A 518 -10.55 -9.73 33.10
N THR A 519 -9.89 -9.57 34.25
CA THR A 519 -10.55 -9.66 35.56
C THR A 519 -11.68 -8.64 35.71
N ALA A 520 -11.49 -7.43 35.20
CA ALA A 520 -12.50 -6.39 35.21
C ALA A 520 -13.69 -6.73 34.29
N LEU A 521 -13.41 -7.23 33.09
CA LEU A 521 -14.44 -7.72 32.17
C LEU A 521 -15.21 -8.92 32.76
N ASP A 522 -14.52 -9.82 33.47
CA ASP A 522 -15.14 -10.96 34.18
C ASP A 522 -16.04 -10.48 35.34
N ALA A 523 -15.71 -9.34 35.95
CA ALA A 523 -16.52 -8.69 36.97
C ALA A 523 -17.71 -7.87 36.41
N GLY A 524 -17.85 -7.79 35.08
CA GLY A 524 -18.97 -7.12 34.41
C GLY A 524 -18.69 -5.69 33.93
N ASP A 525 -17.43 -5.24 33.90
CA ASP A 525 -17.07 -3.96 33.29
C ASP A 525 -17.36 -3.94 31.79
N ALA A 526 -17.64 -2.76 31.25
CA ALA A 526 -17.91 -2.58 29.82
C ALA A 526 -16.67 -2.85 28.97
N VAL A 527 -16.86 -3.57 27.85
CA VAL A 527 -15.81 -3.80 26.86
C VAL A 527 -15.46 -2.46 26.18
N PRO A 528 -14.17 -2.08 26.09
CA PRO A 528 -13.79 -0.86 25.41
C PRO A 528 -13.96 -0.96 23.90
N ASP A 529 -14.44 0.11 23.28
CA ASP A 529 -14.45 0.29 21.82
C ASP A 529 -13.01 0.53 21.32
N VAL A 530 -12.22 1.28 22.09
CA VAL A 530 -10.81 1.59 21.81
C VAL A 530 -9.96 1.29 23.04
N LEU A 531 -8.98 0.41 22.87
CA LEU A 531 -7.93 0.15 23.86
C LEU A 531 -6.63 0.80 23.40
N VAL A 532 -6.18 1.82 24.13
CA VAL A 532 -4.85 2.41 23.95
C VAL A 532 -3.85 1.60 24.75
N TRP A 533 -2.96 0.89 24.07
CA TRP A 533 -1.87 0.14 24.67
C TRP A 533 -0.56 0.92 24.54
N LEU A 534 -0.07 1.42 25.67
CA LEU A 534 1.26 2.02 25.76
C LEU A 534 2.29 0.90 25.88
N VAL A 535 3.12 0.76 24.85
CA VAL A 535 4.21 -0.20 24.88
C VAL A 535 5.23 0.27 25.92
N PRO A 536 5.48 -0.50 26.98
CA PRO A 536 6.41 -0.10 28.04
C PRO A 536 7.82 -0.06 27.48
N HIS A 537 8.58 0.98 27.80
CA HIS A 537 10.01 1.03 27.48
C HIS A 537 10.76 0.03 28.37
N VAL A 538 11.70 -0.70 27.78
CA VAL A 538 12.56 -1.65 28.49
C VAL A 538 13.96 -1.06 28.55
N ASP A 539 14.38 -0.60 29.73
CA ASP A 539 15.75 -0.14 29.96
C ASP A 539 16.74 -1.30 29.82
N GLY A 540 17.88 -1.06 29.16
CA GLY A 540 19.00 -2.00 29.13
C GLY A 540 19.67 -2.16 27.78
N ASP A 541 20.34 -3.30 27.61
CA ASP A 541 20.96 -3.71 26.34
C ASP A 541 19.89 -3.83 25.23
N PRO A 542 20.07 -3.19 24.06
CA PRO A 542 19.07 -3.19 22.99
C PRO A 542 18.68 -4.56 22.44
N VAL A 543 19.56 -5.56 22.51
CA VAL A 543 19.20 -6.95 22.14
C VAL A 543 18.20 -7.50 23.14
N THR A 544 18.52 -7.45 24.43
CA THR A 544 17.64 -7.91 25.51
C THR A 544 16.29 -7.17 25.47
N ALA A 545 16.32 -5.85 25.27
CA ALA A 545 15.11 -5.04 25.12
C ALA A 545 14.28 -5.47 23.89
N ALA A 546 14.91 -5.74 22.75
CA ALA A 546 14.22 -6.15 21.52
C ALA A 546 13.47 -7.49 21.70
N HIS A 547 14.11 -8.48 22.35
CA HIS A 547 13.44 -9.75 22.69
C HIS A 547 12.28 -9.54 23.67
N ALA A 548 12.46 -8.69 24.69
CA ALA A 548 11.41 -8.39 25.66
C ALA A 548 10.21 -7.67 25.01
N HIS A 549 10.47 -6.67 24.14
CA HIS A 549 9.44 -5.96 23.40
C HIS A 549 8.65 -6.89 22.47
N ALA A 550 9.34 -7.73 21.70
CA ALA A 550 8.69 -8.67 20.80
C ALA A 550 7.85 -9.70 21.57
N ALA A 551 8.36 -10.25 22.67
CA ALA A 551 7.64 -11.22 23.50
C ALA A 551 6.40 -10.59 24.18
N ALA A 552 6.55 -9.39 24.76
CA ALA A 552 5.44 -8.67 25.36
C ALA A 552 4.36 -8.30 24.34
N ALA A 553 4.77 -7.94 23.11
CA ALA A 553 3.85 -7.65 22.03
C ALA A 553 3.11 -8.89 21.53
N LEU A 554 3.80 -10.03 21.41
CA LEU A 554 3.19 -11.30 21.06
C LEU A 554 2.15 -11.71 22.09
N GLU A 555 2.51 -11.72 23.38
CA GLU A 555 1.60 -12.13 24.45
C GLU A 555 0.38 -11.20 24.57
N THR A 556 0.60 -9.88 24.46
CA THR A 556 -0.50 -8.90 24.51
C THR A 556 -1.42 -9.06 23.31
N ALA A 557 -0.88 -9.13 22.10
CA ALA A 557 -1.68 -9.32 20.89
C ALA A 557 -2.45 -10.65 20.95
N ARG A 558 -1.79 -11.75 21.33
CA ARG A 558 -2.42 -13.08 21.46
C ARG A 558 -3.54 -13.06 22.48
N ALA A 559 -3.31 -12.53 23.68
CA ALA A 559 -4.32 -12.48 24.74
C ALA A 559 -5.55 -11.67 24.34
N LEU A 560 -5.37 -10.55 23.64
CA LEU A 560 -6.48 -9.71 23.15
C LEU A 560 -7.19 -10.34 21.93
N LEU A 561 -6.44 -11.03 21.06
CA LEU A 561 -6.99 -11.68 19.87
C LEU A 561 -7.86 -12.90 20.22
N LEU A 562 -7.51 -13.62 21.29
CA LEU A 562 -8.19 -14.83 21.76
C LEU A 562 -9.36 -14.55 22.73
N ASP A 563 -9.56 -13.31 23.18
CA ASP A 563 -10.74 -12.94 23.99
C ASP A 563 -11.89 -12.50 23.06
N ASP A 564 -12.90 -13.36 22.92
CA ASP A 564 -14.02 -13.14 22.00
C ASP A 564 -14.82 -11.87 22.30
N ARG A 565 -14.86 -11.44 23.58
CA ARG A 565 -15.52 -10.18 23.98
C ARG A 565 -14.88 -8.97 23.30
N MET A 566 -13.58 -9.05 23.02
CA MET A 566 -12.78 -7.96 22.46
C MET A 566 -12.73 -7.97 20.93
N THR A 567 -13.54 -8.80 20.27
CA THR A 567 -13.55 -8.93 18.80
C THR A 567 -13.85 -7.60 18.09
N ALA A 568 -14.67 -6.74 18.70
CA ALA A 568 -14.99 -5.41 18.17
C ALA A 568 -14.03 -4.29 18.62
N THR A 569 -13.17 -4.52 19.62
CA THR A 569 -12.25 -3.51 20.16
C THR A 569 -11.14 -3.17 19.17
N ARG A 570 -10.91 -1.87 18.94
CA ARG A 570 -9.74 -1.36 18.21
C ARG A 570 -8.55 -1.20 19.15
N LEU A 571 -7.40 -1.68 18.72
CA LEU A 571 -6.16 -1.71 19.51
C LEU A 571 -5.18 -0.66 18.98
N LEU A 572 -4.94 0.38 19.75
CA LEU A 572 -3.91 1.39 19.47
C LEU A 572 -2.62 1.03 20.19
N ALA A 573 -1.64 0.47 19.49
CA ALA A 573 -0.31 0.26 20.05
C ALA A 573 0.52 1.53 19.88
N VAL A 574 0.92 2.13 21.00
CA VAL A 574 1.66 3.40 21.05
C VAL A 574 3.11 3.13 21.46
N THR A 575 4.05 3.43 20.58
CA THR A 575 5.50 3.37 20.81
C THR A 575 6.12 4.77 20.85
N GLU A 576 7.36 4.87 21.30
CA GLU A 576 8.17 6.09 21.25
C GLU A 576 9.46 5.80 20.50
N GLY A 577 9.73 6.56 19.44
CA GLY A 577 11.02 6.49 18.74
C GLY A 577 11.30 5.19 17.98
N ALA A 578 10.29 4.36 17.76
CA ALA A 578 10.41 3.06 17.08
C ALA A 578 10.33 3.18 15.56
N ALA A 579 9.56 4.16 15.06
CA ALA A 579 9.37 4.42 13.64
C ALA A 579 8.95 5.87 13.38
N GLY A 580 9.30 6.43 12.23
CA GLY A 580 8.83 7.76 11.82
C GLY A 580 9.68 8.42 10.73
N PRO A 581 9.36 9.66 10.37
CA PRO A 581 10.16 10.45 9.42
C PRO A 581 11.52 10.87 9.97
N ASP A 582 11.67 10.90 11.29
CA ASP A 582 12.88 11.35 12.00
C ASP A 582 13.77 10.16 12.40
N ALA A 583 14.83 10.45 13.17
CA ALA A 583 15.73 9.44 13.70
C ALA A 583 14.99 8.38 14.54
N VAL A 584 15.34 7.11 14.31
CA VAL A 584 14.90 6.00 15.16
C VAL A 584 15.78 5.98 16.41
N THR A 585 15.19 6.34 17.56
CA THR A 585 15.88 6.43 18.85
C THR A 585 15.75 5.16 19.68
N ASP A 586 14.72 4.34 19.43
CA ASP A 586 14.51 3.05 20.08
C ASP A 586 14.41 1.94 19.03
N VAL A 587 15.56 1.36 18.69
CA VAL A 587 15.68 0.28 17.71
C VAL A 587 14.98 -0.99 18.21
N ALA A 588 14.96 -1.22 19.53
CA ALA A 588 14.36 -2.40 20.13
C ALA A 588 12.83 -2.40 19.98
N ALA A 589 12.19 -1.24 20.18
CA ALA A 589 10.75 -1.06 20.00
C ALA A 589 10.27 -1.27 18.56
N ALA A 590 11.16 -1.20 17.55
CA ALA A 590 10.80 -1.49 16.16
C ALA A 590 10.35 -2.95 15.93
N THR A 591 10.76 -3.88 16.80
CA THR A 591 10.26 -5.27 16.78
C THR A 591 8.74 -5.35 16.94
N VAL A 592 8.16 -4.45 17.75
CA VAL A 592 6.71 -4.36 17.97
C VAL A 592 6.00 -3.96 16.68
N TRP A 593 6.56 -3.01 15.93
CA TRP A 593 6.01 -2.58 14.65
C TRP A 593 6.00 -3.71 13.63
N GLY A 594 7.09 -4.46 13.47
CA GLY A 594 7.14 -5.60 12.57
C GLY A 594 6.11 -6.68 12.91
N LEU A 595 6.02 -7.04 14.21
CA LEU A 595 5.04 -8.02 14.69
C LEU A 595 3.59 -7.59 14.41
N LEU A 596 3.26 -6.35 14.77
CA LEU A 596 1.89 -5.86 14.68
C LEU A 596 1.48 -5.49 13.25
N ARG A 597 2.42 -5.20 12.34
CA ARG A 597 2.14 -5.14 10.90
C ARG A 597 1.61 -6.48 10.38
N THR A 598 2.20 -7.58 10.81
CA THR A 598 1.65 -8.91 10.50
C THR A 598 0.28 -9.10 11.14
N ALA A 599 0.09 -8.68 12.40
CA ALA A 599 -1.22 -8.73 13.05
C ALA A 599 -2.30 -7.88 12.32
N GLN A 600 -1.92 -6.75 11.70
CA GLN A 600 -2.80 -5.94 10.84
C GLN A 600 -3.21 -6.69 9.57
N THR A 601 -2.29 -7.42 8.95
CA THR A 601 -2.58 -8.25 7.78
C THR A 601 -3.47 -9.44 8.16
N GLU A 602 -3.25 -10.03 9.33
CA GLU A 602 -4.04 -11.14 9.87
C GLU A 602 -5.45 -10.69 10.30
N THR A 603 -5.58 -9.50 10.90
CA THR A 603 -6.83 -8.94 11.40
C THR A 603 -7.05 -7.49 10.94
N PRO A 604 -7.41 -7.27 9.67
CA PRO A 604 -7.56 -5.94 9.09
C PRO A 604 -8.50 -5.03 9.90
N GLY A 605 -8.06 -3.80 10.14
CA GLY A 605 -8.84 -2.78 10.88
C GLY A 605 -8.82 -2.89 12.40
N ARG A 606 -8.23 -3.96 12.98
CA ARG A 606 -8.19 -4.17 14.43
C ARG A 606 -7.03 -3.46 15.13
N PHE A 607 -5.85 -3.44 14.51
CA PHE A 607 -4.64 -2.82 15.07
C PHE A 607 -4.32 -1.49 14.38
N LEU A 608 -3.95 -0.49 15.19
CA LEU A 608 -3.41 0.79 14.76
C LEU A 608 -2.04 0.99 15.43
N LEU A 609 -1.01 1.25 14.62
CA LEU A 609 0.34 1.54 15.12
C LEU A 609 0.55 3.04 15.17
N VAL A 610 0.94 3.54 16.34
CA VAL A 610 1.25 4.96 16.54
C VAL A 610 2.61 5.10 17.19
N ASP A 611 3.50 5.86 16.57
CA ASP A 611 4.75 6.27 17.21
C ASP A 611 4.68 7.75 17.58
N THR A 612 5.16 8.15 18.76
CA THR A 612 5.05 9.53 19.24
C THR A 612 6.37 10.06 19.81
N ASP A 613 6.58 11.37 19.70
CA ASP A 613 7.63 12.12 20.40
C ASP A 613 7.22 12.55 21.83
N ARG A 614 6.05 12.10 22.31
CA ARG A 614 5.44 12.45 23.61
C ARG A 614 5.10 13.93 23.80
N HIS A 615 5.27 14.77 22.78
CA HIS A 615 4.91 16.18 22.89
C HIS A 615 3.40 16.32 23.10
N ARG A 616 2.97 17.25 23.97
CA ARG A 616 1.54 17.41 24.31
C ARG A 616 0.66 17.63 23.07
N GLU A 617 1.18 18.37 22.09
CA GLU A 617 0.49 18.63 20.82
C GLU A 617 0.36 17.37 19.96
N SER A 618 1.38 16.51 19.95
CA SER A 618 1.35 15.22 19.27
C SER A 618 0.32 14.29 19.91
N LEU A 619 0.32 14.18 21.25
CA LEU A 619 -0.61 13.31 21.98
C LEU A 619 -2.08 13.71 21.77
N ARG A 620 -2.39 15.00 21.62
CA ARG A 620 -3.74 15.50 21.31
C ARG A 620 -4.32 14.97 20.00
N LEU A 621 -3.48 14.51 19.06
CA LEU A 621 -3.94 13.97 17.77
C LEU A 621 -4.39 12.50 17.87
N LEU A 622 -4.10 11.80 18.96
CA LEU A 622 -4.43 10.37 19.09
C LEU A 622 -5.91 10.02 18.85
N PRO A 623 -6.92 10.81 19.30
CA PRO A 623 -8.33 10.47 19.08
C PRO A 623 -8.70 10.62 17.60
N ALA A 624 -8.14 11.64 16.95
CA ALA A 624 -8.32 11.87 15.52
C ALA A 624 -7.68 10.76 14.67
N VAL A 625 -6.48 10.31 15.07
CA VAL A 625 -5.79 9.18 14.45
C VAL A 625 -6.55 7.87 14.69
N ALA A 626 -7.04 7.65 15.91
CA ALA A 626 -7.86 6.48 16.23
C ALA A 626 -9.15 6.43 15.41
N ALA A 627 -9.81 7.56 15.18
CA ALA A 627 -11.00 7.62 14.33
C ALA A 627 -10.68 7.52 12.82
N GLY A 628 -9.44 7.76 12.42
CA GLY A 628 -8.98 7.73 11.04
C GLY A 628 -8.89 6.33 10.41
N ALA A 629 -8.67 6.33 9.10
CA ALA A 629 -8.54 5.13 8.27
C ALA A 629 -7.08 4.73 7.98
N GLU A 630 -6.10 5.47 8.50
CA GLU A 630 -4.68 5.14 8.35
C GLU A 630 -4.25 4.16 9.45
N PRO A 631 -3.69 2.98 9.13
CA PRO A 631 -3.34 1.96 10.10
C PRO A 631 -1.96 2.17 10.76
N GLN A 632 -1.16 3.12 10.28
CA GLN A 632 0.19 3.38 10.80
C GLN A 632 0.45 4.89 10.77
N VAL A 633 0.78 5.47 11.92
CA VAL A 633 0.98 6.92 12.06
C VAL A 633 2.20 7.22 12.93
N ALA A 634 3.00 8.21 12.54
CA ALA A 634 4.01 8.82 13.39
C ALA A 634 3.57 10.25 13.75
N LEU A 635 3.62 10.58 15.04
CA LEU A 635 3.25 11.87 15.59
C LEU A 635 4.51 12.63 16.03
N ARG A 636 4.74 13.79 15.42
CA ARG A 636 5.95 14.61 15.61
C ARG A 636 5.57 16.09 15.67
N ALA A 637 5.95 16.76 16.75
CA ALA A 637 5.74 18.19 16.97
C ALA A 637 4.32 18.68 16.60
N GLY A 638 3.28 17.92 17.01
CA GLY A 638 1.89 18.26 16.71
C GLY A 638 1.45 18.03 15.26
N ARG A 639 2.20 17.22 14.49
CA ARG A 639 1.86 16.79 13.13
C ARG A 639 1.77 15.27 13.05
N ALA A 640 0.89 14.78 12.18
CA ALA A 640 0.78 13.36 11.88
C ALA A 640 1.44 13.05 10.53
N HIS A 641 2.11 11.91 10.45
CA HIS A 641 2.75 11.39 9.26
C HIS A 641 2.35 9.94 9.06
N THR A 642 2.26 9.48 7.82
CA THR A 642 1.92 8.09 7.48
C THR A 642 2.91 7.53 6.47
N PRO A 643 3.34 6.26 6.61
CA PRO A 643 4.33 5.71 5.71
C PRO A 643 3.68 5.32 4.37
N ARG A 644 4.44 5.48 3.28
CA ARG A 644 4.10 5.13 1.90
C ARG A 644 5.31 4.52 1.22
N LEU A 645 5.07 3.51 0.39
CA LEU A 645 6.08 2.97 -0.50
C LEU A 645 6.20 3.91 -1.71
N ALA A 646 7.41 4.38 -1.99
CA ALA A 646 7.71 5.25 -3.12
C ALA A 646 8.84 4.63 -3.97
N ARG A 647 8.76 4.77 -5.29
CA ARG A 647 9.83 4.31 -6.19
C ARG A 647 11.11 5.11 -5.90
N ALA A 648 12.24 4.43 -5.86
CA ALA A 648 13.54 5.07 -5.75
C ALA A 648 13.81 5.93 -6.99
N THR A 649 13.92 7.24 -6.84
CA THR A 649 14.42 8.12 -7.91
C THR A 649 15.88 7.79 -8.17
N ALA A 650 16.27 7.67 -9.44
CA ALA A 650 17.65 7.33 -9.81
C ALA A 650 18.63 8.37 -9.23
N VAL A 651 19.57 7.91 -8.41
CA VAL A 651 20.75 8.69 -8.05
C VAL A 651 21.64 8.81 -9.29
N ALA A 652 22.31 9.96 -9.44
CA ALA A 652 23.23 10.22 -10.55
C ALA A 652 24.28 9.10 -10.68
N ALA A 653 24.63 8.76 -11.93
CA ALA A 653 25.50 7.63 -12.29
C ALA A 653 26.96 7.71 -11.75
N ASP A 654 27.32 8.79 -11.05
CA ASP A 654 28.67 9.06 -10.53
C ASP A 654 28.85 8.67 -9.04
N ALA A 655 27.91 7.95 -8.42
CA ALA A 655 28.11 7.42 -7.07
C ALA A 655 29.16 6.30 -7.08
N ALA A 656 30.28 6.50 -6.37
CA ALA A 656 31.33 5.49 -6.23
C ALA A 656 30.78 4.24 -5.51
N THR A 657 31.17 3.04 -5.98
CA THR A 657 30.80 1.78 -5.33
C THR A 657 31.38 1.74 -3.91
N PRO A 658 30.61 1.33 -2.89
CA PRO A 658 31.10 1.36 -1.51
C PRO A 658 32.09 0.21 -1.21
N PHE A 659 32.31 -0.68 -2.18
CA PHE A 659 33.24 -1.81 -2.09
C PHE A 659 34.50 -1.54 -2.93
N GLY A 660 35.62 -2.13 -2.52
CA GLY A 660 36.90 -2.01 -3.23
C GLY A 660 37.89 -3.13 -2.88
N PRO A 661 39.06 -3.17 -3.55
CA PRO A 661 40.03 -4.26 -3.43
C PRO A 661 40.93 -4.19 -2.17
N ASP A 662 40.98 -3.03 -1.51
CA ASP A 662 42.03 -2.74 -0.51
C ASP A 662 41.72 -3.29 0.89
N GLY A 663 40.44 -3.48 1.22
CA GLY A 663 39.98 -3.93 2.53
C GLY A 663 39.35 -5.34 2.54
N THR A 664 39.01 -5.80 3.73
CA THR A 664 38.31 -7.07 3.95
C THR A 664 36.80 -6.82 4.05
N VAL A 665 36.00 -7.68 3.40
CA VAL A 665 34.53 -7.67 3.51
C VAL A 665 34.06 -8.87 4.34
N LEU A 666 33.34 -8.62 5.44
CA LEU A 666 32.72 -9.67 6.24
C LEU A 666 31.36 -10.04 5.64
N LEU A 667 31.15 -11.33 5.39
CA LEU A 667 29.88 -11.87 4.93
C LEU A 667 29.37 -12.96 5.89
N THR A 668 28.27 -12.68 6.59
CA THR A 668 27.56 -13.71 7.34
C THR A 668 26.55 -14.42 6.44
N GLY A 669 26.31 -15.72 6.66
CA GLY A 669 25.32 -16.46 5.87
C GLY A 669 25.79 -16.87 4.47
N ALA A 670 27.10 -16.84 4.21
CA ALA A 670 27.71 -17.25 2.94
C ALA A 670 27.41 -18.71 2.53
N SER A 671 27.08 -19.57 3.50
CA SER A 671 26.65 -20.96 3.25
C SER A 671 25.22 -21.08 2.72
N GLY A 672 24.42 -20.01 2.74
CA GLY A 672 23.09 -19.96 2.14
C GLY A 672 23.16 -19.51 0.69
N ARG A 673 22.13 -19.83 -0.11
CA ARG A 673 22.10 -19.51 -1.54
C ARG A 673 22.27 -18.02 -1.84
N ILE A 674 21.49 -17.15 -1.17
CA ILE A 674 21.60 -15.69 -1.34
C ILE A 674 23.00 -15.19 -0.94
N GLY A 675 23.53 -15.65 0.19
CA GLY A 675 24.88 -15.28 0.62
C GLY A 675 25.95 -15.69 -0.40
N GLY A 676 25.84 -16.89 -0.97
CA GLY A 676 26.75 -17.35 -2.02
C GLY A 676 26.66 -16.54 -3.33
N LEU A 677 25.45 -16.13 -3.74
CA LEU A 677 25.26 -15.25 -4.90
C LEU A 677 25.88 -13.87 -4.67
N LEU A 678 25.67 -13.28 -3.49
CA LEU A 678 26.27 -12.00 -3.11
C LEU A 678 27.80 -12.08 -3.04
N ALA A 679 28.37 -13.17 -2.50
CA ALA A 679 29.81 -13.37 -2.47
C ALA A 679 30.44 -13.32 -3.88
N ARG A 680 29.81 -14.00 -4.85
CA ARG A 680 30.23 -13.95 -6.27
C ARG A 680 30.10 -12.55 -6.84
N ARG A 681 28.97 -11.87 -6.62
CA ARG A 681 28.76 -10.50 -7.12
C ARG A 681 29.81 -9.52 -6.56
N LEU A 682 30.13 -9.62 -5.27
CA LEU A 682 31.14 -8.79 -4.61
C LEU A 682 32.54 -8.97 -5.23
N VAL A 683 32.95 -10.20 -5.55
CA VAL A 683 34.27 -10.46 -6.15
C VAL A 683 34.32 -10.06 -7.62
N HIS A 684 33.32 -10.45 -8.41
CA HIS A 684 33.36 -10.29 -9.86
C HIS A 684 33.07 -8.85 -10.33
N GLU A 685 32.18 -8.14 -9.65
CA GLU A 685 31.64 -6.85 -10.14
C GLU A 685 32.09 -5.68 -9.29
N HIS A 686 32.20 -5.89 -7.97
CA HIS A 686 32.69 -4.88 -7.04
C HIS A 686 34.19 -4.99 -6.74
N GLY A 687 34.88 -5.94 -7.37
CA GLY A 687 36.34 -6.07 -7.29
C GLY A 687 36.89 -6.42 -5.91
N VAL A 688 36.07 -6.98 -5.01
CA VAL A 688 36.49 -7.40 -3.67
C VAL A 688 37.55 -8.51 -3.79
N ARG A 689 38.67 -8.34 -3.08
CA ARG A 689 39.80 -9.29 -3.10
C ARG A 689 39.99 -10.07 -1.81
N ARG A 690 39.25 -9.73 -0.75
CA ARG A 690 39.35 -10.39 0.57
C ARG A 690 37.98 -10.53 1.20
N LEU A 691 37.59 -11.76 1.51
CA LEU A 691 36.31 -12.10 2.13
C LEU A 691 36.54 -12.84 3.46
N LEU A 692 35.84 -12.40 4.50
CA LEU A 692 35.72 -13.10 5.77
C LEU A 692 34.33 -13.73 5.87
N PHE A 693 34.25 -15.05 5.71
CA PHE A 693 33.02 -15.81 5.88
C PHE A 693 32.84 -16.19 7.35
N VAL A 694 31.71 -15.78 7.92
CA VAL A 694 31.32 -16.15 9.28
C VAL A 694 30.07 -17.03 9.22
N SER A 695 30.19 -18.26 9.72
CA SER A 695 29.04 -19.18 9.82
C SER A 695 29.20 -20.20 10.94
N ARG A 696 28.08 -20.68 11.50
CA ARG A 696 28.06 -21.71 12.56
C ARG A 696 28.73 -23.02 12.13
N ARG A 697 28.66 -23.38 10.85
CA ARG A 697 29.18 -24.64 10.29
C ARG A 697 30.63 -24.53 9.77
N GLY A 698 31.23 -23.33 9.83
CA GLY A 698 32.61 -23.10 9.43
C GLY A 698 32.93 -23.45 7.96
N ALA A 699 34.19 -23.78 7.71
CA ALA A 699 34.72 -24.05 6.35
C ALA A 699 34.03 -25.21 5.63
N ALA A 700 33.43 -26.18 6.35
CA ALA A 700 32.78 -27.33 5.73
C ALA A 700 31.58 -26.92 4.85
N ALA A 701 30.82 -25.90 5.26
CA ALA A 701 29.61 -25.47 4.55
C ALA A 701 29.86 -24.46 3.42
N THR A 702 31.09 -23.97 3.28
CA THR A 702 31.47 -22.95 2.26
C THR A 702 32.66 -23.38 1.41
N ARG A 703 33.14 -24.63 1.55
CA ARG A 703 34.37 -25.12 0.93
C ARG A 703 34.42 -24.88 -0.58
N ASP A 704 33.36 -25.30 -1.28
CA ASP A 704 33.32 -25.22 -2.74
C ASP A 704 33.26 -23.76 -3.22
N LEU A 705 32.44 -22.93 -2.56
CA LEU A 705 32.36 -21.49 -2.83
C LEU A 705 33.68 -20.78 -2.53
N ALA A 706 34.35 -21.12 -1.43
CA ALA A 706 35.63 -20.51 -1.06
C ALA A 706 36.73 -20.89 -2.08
N ALA A 707 36.76 -22.13 -2.55
CA ALA A 707 37.68 -22.57 -3.60
C ALA A 707 37.42 -21.81 -4.92
N GLU A 708 36.16 -21.73 -5.35
CA GLU A 708 35.75 -20.98 -6.55
C GLU A 708 36.21 -19.52 -6.52
N LEU A 709 35.97 -18.82 -5.41
CA LEU A 709 36.35 -17.41 -5.28
C LEU A 709 37.87 -17.24 -5.13
N THR A 710 38.58 -18.23 -4.57
CA THR A 710 40.05 -18.24 -4.52
C THR A 710 40.64 -18.36 -5.92
N ASP A 711 40.06 -19.21 -6.78
CA ASP A 711 40.45 -19.34 -8.18
C ASP A 711 40.17 -18.04 -8.97
N ALA A 712 39.16 -17.26 -8.58
CA ALA A 712 38.88 -15.92 -9.12
C ALA A 712 39.82 -14.81 -8.58
N GLY A 713 40.79 -15.17 -7.74
CA GLY A 713 41.78 -14.25 -7.18
C GLY A 713 41.32 -13.47 -5.95
N CYS A 714 40.41 -14.03 -5.14
CA CYS A 714 40.01 -13.50 -3.84
C CYS A 714 40.55 -14.36 -2.68
N GLU A 715 41.17 -13.76 -1.67
CA GLU A 715 41.54 -14.46 -0.43
C GLU A 715 40.29 -14.66 0.43
N VAL A 716 39.86 -15.91 0.64
CA VAL A 716 38.69 -16.24 1.47
C VAL A 716 39.13 -16.86 2.80
N THR A 717 38.81 -16.19 3.90
CA THR A 717 38.98 -16.73 5.26
C THR A 717 37.63 -17.14 5.81
N THR A 718 37.49 -18.39 6.26
CA THR A 718 36.24 -18.86 6.88
C THR A 718 36.45 -19.13 8.37
N VAL A 719 35.63 -18.48 9.21
CA VAL A 719 35.62 -18.66 10.66
C VAL A 719 34.31 -19.32 11.10
N ALA A 720 34.44 -20.40 11.87
CA ALA A 720 33.31 -21.03 12.55
C ALA A 720 32.88 -20.17 13.73
N CYS A 721 31.83 -19.38 13.57
CA CYS A 721 31.33 -18.46 14.58
C CYS A 721 29.83 -18.24 14.39
N ASP A 722 29.10 -18.22 15.50
CA ASP A 722 27.73 -17.73 15.56
C ASP A 722 27.78 -16.21 15.81
N PRO A 723 27.36 -15.36 14.86
CA PRO A 723 27.39 -13.91 15.05
C PRO A 723 26.51 -13.43 16.22
N ALA A 724 25.54 -14.24 16.67
CA ALA A 724 24.76 -13.95 17.87
C ALA A 724 25.54 -14.14 19.18
N ASP A 725 26.71 -14.79 19.16
CA ASP A 725 27.64 -14.83 20.28
C ASP A 725 28.65 -13.69 20.14
N ARG A 726 28.48 -12.66 20.97
CA ARG A 726 29.33 -11.45 20.95
C ARG A 726 30.81 -11.77 21.16
N GLY A 727 31.13 -12.74 22.03
CA GLY A 727 32.52 -13.12 22.34
C GLY A 727 33.17 -13.85 21.16
N ALA A 728 32.44 -14.79 20.55
CA ALA A 728 32.89 -15.50 19.36
C ALA A 728 33.07 -14.56 18.17
N LEU A 729 32.15 -13.60 17.97
CA LEU A 729 32.24 -12.61 16.91
C LEU A 729 33.42 -11.66 17.10
N ALA A 730 33.68 -11.20 18.34
CA ALA A 730 34.86 -10.38 18.63
C ALA A 730 36.17 -11.14 18.32
N ALA A 731 36.24 -12.44 18.66
CA ALA A 731 37.39 -13.28 18.32
C ALA A 731 37.55 -13.47 16.80
N ALA A 732 36.44 -13.59 16.06
CA ALA A 732 36.46 -13.68 14.60
C ALA A 732 36.95 -12.37 13.96
N LEU A 733 36.49 -11.22 14.45
CA LEU A 733 36.92 -9.91 13.96
C LEU A 733 38.41 -9.63 14.26
N ALA A 734 38.93 -10.08 15.39
CA ALA A 734 40.34 -9.97 15.75
C ALA A 734 41.29 -10.76 14.80
N SER A 735 40.75 -11.66 13.97
CA SER A 735 41.50 -12.39 12.94
C SER A 735 41.78 -11.58 11.67
N VAL A 736 41.13 -10.42 11.50
CA VAL A 736 41.33 -9.53 10.35
C VAL A 736 42.72 -8.89 10.43
N ARG A 737 43.47 -8.93 9.31
CA ARG A 737 44.83 -8.38 9.24
C ARG A 737 44.81 -6.86 9.28
N THR A 738 45.70 -6.26 10.06
CA THR A 738 45.86 -4.79 10.15
C THR A 738 46.25 -4.13 8.83
N GLU A 739 46.94 -4.85 7.94
CA GLU A 739 47.31 -4.39 6.59
C GLU A 739 46.09 -4.27 5.65
N HIS A 740 45.02 -5.00 5.93
CA HIS A 740 43.79 -5.06 5.13
C HIS A 740 42.56 -4.96 6.06
N PRO A 741 42.28 -3.76 6.60
CA PRO A 741 41.27 -3.57 7.63
C PRO A 741 39.88 -3.96 7.15
N LEU A 742 38.96 -4.17 8.10
CA LEU A 742 37.57 -4.41 7.78
C LEU A 742 36.98 -3.12 7.19
N THR A 743 36.44 -3.23 5.97
CA THR A 743 35.89 -2.07 5.22
C THR A 743 34.40 -2.23 4.92
N ALA A 744 33.88 -3.45 4.93
CA ALA A 744 32.44 -3.65 4.77
C ALA A 744 31.90 -4.86 5.53
N VAL A 745 30.63 -4.76 5.89
CA VAL A 745 29.85 -5.85 6.49
C VAL A 745 28.62 -6.10 5.62
N VAL A 746 28.39 -7.36 5.24
CA VAL A 746 27.16 -7.84 4.59
C VAL A 746 26.56 -8.95 5.44
N HIS A 747 25.37 -8.70 5.97
CA HIS A 747 24.68 -9.62 6.87
C HIS A 747 23.51 -10.31 6.16
N ALA A 748 23.75 -11.52 5.63
CA ALA A 748 22.75 -12.35 4.95
C ALA A 748 22.26 -13.54 5.79
N ALA A 749 22.61 -13.60 7.08
CA ALA A 749 22.15 -14.68 7.95
C ALA A 749 20.68 -14.49 8.35
N GLY A 750 19.92 -15.58 8.40
CA GLY A 750 18.52 -15.55 8.81
C GLY A 750 17.91 -16.94 8.83
N THR A 751 16.82 -17.07 9.58
CA THR A 751 15.98 -18.27 9.65
C THR A 751 14.52 -17.85 9.74
N THR A 752 13.62 -18.72 9.28
CA THR A 752 12.17 -18.55 9.40
C THR A 752 11.60 -19.69 10.25
N ASP A 753 10.47 -19.42 10.91
CA ASP A 753 9.72 -20.39 11.74
C ASP A 753 8.30 -19.83 11.86
N ASP A 754 7.56 -19.92 10.76
CA ASP A 754 6.33 -19.15 10.54
C ASP A 754 5.17 -19.70 11.38
N GLY A 755 4.26 -18.81 11.78
CA GLY A 755 3.07 -19.12 12.57
C GLY A 755 2.16 -17.89 12.72
N ALA A 756 0.84 -18.14 12.76
CA ALA A 756 -0.13 -17.08 13.04
C ALA A 756 0.12 -16.46 14.42
N VAL A 757 -0.20 -15.17 14.59
CA VAL A 757 0.04 -14.45 15.87
C VAL A 757 -0.61 -15.17 17.06
N THR A 758 -1.75 -15.83 16.85
CA THR A 758 -2.47 -16.55 17.91
C THR A 758 -1.83 -17.88 18.31
N SER A 759 -0.99 -18.49 17.48
CA SER A 759 -0.37 -19.80 17.72
C SER A 759 1.15 -19.75 17.89
N LEU A 760 1.78 -18.63 17.56
CA LEU A 760 3.23 -18.44 17.63
C LEU A 760 3.72 -18.51 19.09
N THR A 761 4.81 -19.25 19.34
CA THR A 761 5.41 -19.38 20.67
C THR A 761 6.58 -18.43 20.89
N ALA A 762 6.92 -18.19 22.17
CA ALA A 762 8.06 -17.37 22.55
C ALA A 762 9.40 -17.98 22.08
N GLU A 763 9.51 -19.31 22.05
CA GLU A 763 10.70 -20.02 21.54
C GLU A 763 10.87 -19.83 20.04
N GLN A 764 9.79 -19.96 19.27
CA GLN A 764 9.80 -19.69 17.81
C GLN A 764 10.18 -18.24 17.52
N LEU A 765 9.68 -17.30 18.33
CA LEU A 765 10.03 -15.89 18.25
C LEU A 765 11.54 -15.67 18.51
N ALA A 766 12.05 -16.10 19.66
CA ALA A 766 13.45 -15.91 20.05
C ALA A 766 14.42 -16.57 19.04
N LYS A 767 14.07 -17.75 18.51
CA LYS A 767 14.85 -18.47 17.49
C LYS A 767 15.02 -17.66 16.21
N VAL A 768 13.99 -16.94 15.76
CA VAL A 768 14.01 -16.10 14.55
C VAL A 768 14.68 -14.75 14.78
N LEU A 769 14.50 -14.15 15.97
CA LEU A 769 15.16 -12.90 16.34
C LEU A 769 16.67 -13.09 16.43
N ARG A 770 17.15 -14.14 17.09
CA ARG A 770 18.58 -14.34 17.40
C ARG A 770 19.57 -14.12 16.23
N PRO A 771 19.41 -14.76 15.04
CA PRO A 771 20.35 -14.58 13.95
C PRO A 771 20.24 -13.24 13.20
N LYS A 772 19.22 -12.42 13.48
CA LYS A 772 18.97 -11.13 12.81
C LYS A 772 19.14 -9.94 13.76
N VAL A 773 18.58 -10.02 14.96
CA VAL A 773 18.64 -8.97 15.99
C VAL A 773 20.00 -9.00 16.69
N ASP A 774 20.30 -10.08 17.42
CA ASP A 774 21.51 -10.19 18.25
C ASP A 774 22.76 -10.05 17.38
N ALA A 775 22.78 -10.79 16.26
CA ALA A 775 23.88 -10.76 15.30
C ALA A 775 24.13 -9.36 14.73
N ALA A 776 23.10 -8.65 14.27
CA ALA A 776 23.27 -7.34 13.66
C ALA A 776 23.64 -6.28 14.69
N TRP A 777 23.12 -6.36 15.93
CA TRP A 777 23.50 -5.47 17.01
C TRP A 777 24.96 -5.68 17.42
N HIS A 778 25.40 -6.94 17.60
CA HIS A 778 26.81 -7.23 17.90
C HIS A 778 27.75 -6.79 16.78
N LEU A 779 27.36 -7.00 15.52
CA LEU A 779 28.09 -6.45 14.37
C LEU A 779 28.16 -4.92 14.44
N HIS A 780 27.06 -4.24 14.78
CA HIS A 780 27.06 -2.80 14.94
C HIS A 780 28.02 -2.32 16.04
N GLU A 781 27.97 -2.92 17.24
CA GLU A 781 28.83 -2.54 18.36
C GLU A 781 30.31 -2.78 18.06
N LEU A 782 30.65 -3.99 17.59
CA LEU A 782 32.04 -4.42 17.44
C LEU A 782 32.73 -3.78 16.22
N THR A 783 31.97 -3.22 15.28
CA THR A 783 32.52 -2.56 14.08
C THR A 783 32.31 -1.04 14.09
N ARG A 784 31.88 -0.47 15.21
CA ARG A 784 31.56 0.96 15.32
C ARG A 784 32.73 1.88 15.00
N GLU A 785 33.93 1.49 15.43
CA GLU A 785 35.18 2.25 15.27
C GLU A 785 35.97 1.82 14.03
N GLU A 786 35.49 0.82 13.28
CA GLU A 786 36.13 0.36 12.04
C GLU A 786 35.84 1.34 10.90
N PRO A 787 36.78 1.53 9.95
CA PRO A 787 36.64 2.46 8.83
C PRO A 787 35.73 1.87 7.73
N LEU A 788 34.51 1.49 8.10
CA LEU A 788 33.56 0.89 7.18
C LEU A 788 33.13 1.91 6.11
N THR A 789 33.04 1.44 4.87
CA THR A 789 32.40 2.12 3.74
C THR A 789 31.00 1.56 3.47
N ALA A 790 30.72 0.33 3.90
CA ALA A 790 29.40 -0.29 3.79
C ALA A 790 29.02 -1.13 5.03
N PHE A 791 27.76 -1.05 5.43
CA PHE A 791 27.15 -1.97 6.41
C PHE A 791 25.76 -2.31 5.90
N VAL A 792 25.60 -3.47 5.27
CA VAL A 792 24.38 -3.89 4.57
C VAL A 792 23.76 -5.07 5.29
N VAL A 793 22.53 -4.93 5.77
CA VAL A 793 21.76 -6.01 6.38
C VAL A 793 20.63 -6.44 5.46
N LEU A 794 20.48 -7.76 5.26
CA LEU A 794 19.38 -8.31 4.46
C LEU A 794 18.13 -8.45 5.34
N SER A 795 17.18 -7.55 5.10
CA SER A 795 15.84 -7.56 5.64
C SER A 795 14.87 -8.22 4.64
N SER A 796 13.58 -8.10 4.89
CA SER A 796 12.53 -8.62 4.01
C SER A 796 11.35 -7.65 3.95
N VAL A 797 10.67 -7.64 2.80
CA VAL A 797 9.44 -6.90 2.58
C VAL A 797 8.36 -7.23 3.62
N SER A 798 8.41 -8.40 4.28
CA SER A 798 7.52 -8.76 5.39
C SER A 798 7.65 -7.82 6.60
N GLY A 799 8.84 -7.30 6.89
CA GLY A 799 9.04 -6.29 7.94
C GLY A 799 8.38 -4.95 7.62
N VAL A 800 8.19 -4.64 6.33
CA VAL A 800 7.60 -3.38 5.84
C VAL A 800 6.09 -3.50 5.63
N LEU A 801 5.64 -4.51 4.86
CA LEU A 801 4.23 -4.68 4.49
C LEU A 801 3.42 -5.49 5.52
N GLY A 802 4.08 -6.36 6.30
CA GLY A 802 3.40 -7.36 7.13
C GLY A 802 2.85 -8.52 6.30
N THR A 803 3.40 -9.72 6.49
CA THR A 803 2.91 -10.94 5.82
C THR A 803 2.24 -11.83 6.86
N ALA A 804 0.98 -12.20 6.64
CA ALA A 804 0.25 -13.11 7.54
C ALA A 804 1.06 -14.39 7.79
N GLY A 805 1.16 -14.80 9.06
CA GLY A 805 1.95 -15.95 9.49
C GLY A 805 3.45 -15.67 9.71
N GLN A 806 3.95 -14.47 9.43
CA GLN A 806 5.39 -14.16 9.56
C GLN A 806 5.69 -13.13 10.64
N ALA A 807 4.97 -13.17 11.77
CA ALA A 807 5.04 -12.12 12.80
C ALA A 807 6.42 -12.01 13.47
N ASN A 808 7.06 -13.14 13.79
CA ASN A 808 8.43 -13.18 14.31
C ASN A 808 9.47 -12.70 13.29
N TYR A 809 9.34 -13.13 12.04
CA TYR A 809 10.26 -12.75 10.97
C TYR A 809 10.13 -11.27 10.63
N ALA A 810 8.90 -10.74 10.56
CA ALA A 810 8.63 -9.33 10.38
C ALA A 810 9.19 -8.48 11.54
N ALA A 811 9.05 -8.93 12.79
CA ALA A 811 9.63 -8.28 13.96
C ALA A 811 11.17 -8.18 13.86
N ALA A 812 11.84 -9.28 13.51
CA ALA A 812 13.29 -9.32 13.36
C ALA A 812 13.78 -8.41 12.22
N ASN A 813 13.06 -8.36 11.09
CA ASN A 813 13.39 -7.50 9.96
C ASN A 813 13.12 -6.02 10.23
N ALA A 814 12.06 -5.68 10.98
CA ALA A 814 11.81 -4.30 11.40
C ALA A 814 12.92 -3.76 12.32
N PHE A 815 13.52 -4.61 13.17
CA PHE A 815 14.73 -4.24 13.94
C PHE A 815 15.93 -3.95 13.02
N LEU A 816 16.16 -4.76 11.97
CA LEU A 816 17.23 -4.52 11.00
C LEU A 816 17.04 -3.18 10.26
N ASP A 817 15.80 -2.89 9.86
CA ASP A 817 15.43 -1.63 9.20
C ASP A 817 15.69 -0.43 10.12
N ALA A 818 15.29 -0.54 11.39
CA ALA A 818 15.53 0.45 12.42
C ALA A 818 17.03 0.63 12.74
N LEU A 819 17.81 -0.46 12.77
CA LEU A 819 19.26 -0.40 13.01
C LEU A 819 19.99 0.34 11.89
N ALA A 820 19.59 0.12 10.63
CA ALA A 820 20.16 0.85 9.50
C ALA A 820 19.87 2.36 9.60
N ALA A 821 18.63 2.74 9.94
CA ALA A 821 18.27 4.14 10.20
C ALA A 821 19.04 4.73 11.38
N HIS A 822 19.21 3.97 12.46
CA HIS A 822 19.98 4.39 13.64
C HIS A 822 21.46 4.65 13.31
N ARG A 823 22.10 3.73 12.57
CA ARG A 823 23.50 3.90 12.11
C ARG A 823 23.66 5.13 11.23
N SER A 824 22.75 5.33 10.29
CA SER A 824 22.73 6.51 9.41
C SER A 824 22.63 7.81 10.22
N HIS A 825 21.79 7.85 11.26
CA HIS A 825 21.68 9.00 12.14
C HIS A 825 22.96 9.29 12.94
N LEU A 826 23.72 8.24 13.31
CA LEU A 826 25.04 8.37 13.93
C LEU A 826 26.15 8.80 12.94
N GLY A 827 25.83 8.99 11.65
CA GLY A 827 26.81 9.27 10.60
C GLY A 827 27.64 8.05 10.19
N LEU A 828 27.24 6.85 10.60
CA LEU A 828 27.89 5.59 10.23
C LEU A 828 27.21 4.99 8.98
N PRO A 829 27.94 4.29 8.10
CA PRO A 829 27.30 3.54 7.02
C PRO A 829 26.32 2.51 7.59
N GLY A 830 25.13 2.41 7.00
CA GLY A 830 24.08 1.50 7.42
C GLY A 830 22.93 1.48 6.43
N GLN A 831 22.69 0.33 5.82
CA GLN A 831 21.59 0.09 4.91
C GLN A 831 20.89 -1.23 5.24
N SER A 832 19.57 -1.20 5.25
CA SER A 832 18.72 -2.38 5.26
C SER A 832 18.09 -2.55 3.89
N HIS A 833 18.20 -3.76 3.34
CA HIS A 833 17.57 -4.12 2.07
C HIS A 833 16.39 -5.07 2.37
N ALA A 834 15.17 -4.55 2.36
CA ALA A 834 13.93 -5.29 2.57
C ALA A 834 13.52 -6.02 1.28
N TRP A 835 14.12 -7.20 1.06
CA TRP A 835 13.94 -7.97 -0.17
C TRP A 835 12.52 -8.50 -0.36
N GLY A 836 12.05 -8.41 -1.61
CA GLY A 836 10.92 -9.20 -2.11
C GLY A 836 11.27 -10.68 -2.25
N LEU A 837 10.38 -11.45 -2.89
CA LEU A 837 10.59 -12.88 -3.09
C LEU A 837 11.64 -13.11 -4.18
N TRP A 838 12.70 -13.86 -3.89
CA TRP A 838 13.67 -14.33 -4.90
C TRP A 838 13.13 -15.59 -5.57
N ASP A 839 13.24 -15.68 -6.89
CA ASP A 839 12.88 -16.85 -7.68
C ASP A 839 13.99 -17.91 -7.58
N GLN A 840 13.66 -19.12 -7.14
CA GLN A 840 14.63 -20.14 -6.72
C GLN A 840 14.28 -21.53 -7.27
N ASP A 841 14.04 -21.64 -8.57
CA ASP A 841 13.66 -22.88 -9.28
C ASP A 841 14.72 -24.00 -9.34
N GLY A 842 15.81 -23.89 -8.56
CA GLY A 842 16.93 -24.84 -8.62
C GLY A 842 17.16 -25.61 -7.32
N GLY A 843 16.30 -26.55 -6.94
CA GLY A 843 16.57 -27.75 -6.11
C GLY A 843 17.42 -27.67 -4.83
N GLY A 844 17.77 -26.49 -4.31
CA GLY A 844 18.67 -26.29 -3.18
C GLY A 844 18.02 -25.38 -2.15
N GLY A 845 17.79 -25.91 -0.94
CA GLY A 845 17.02 -25.27 0.11
C GLY A 845 17.49 -23.85 0.46
N GLY A 846 16.64 -22.87 0.18
CA GLY A 846 16.79 -21.45 0.55
C GLY A 846 15.57 -20.98 1.34
N MET A 847 15.57 -19.76 1.87
CA MET A 847 14.43 -19.26 2.68
C MET A 847 13.08 -19.28 1.92
N ALA A 848 13.09 -19.22 0.58
CA ALA A 848 11.89 -19.36 -0.25
C ALA A 848 11.45 -20.82 -0.49
N SER A 849 12.30 -21.82 -0.23
CA SER A 849 11.97 -23.25 -0.45
C SER A 849 11.09 -23.84 0.66
N GLY A 850 10.85 -23.10 1.74
CA GLY A 850 9.90 -23.45 2.80
C GLY A 850 8.49 -22.90 2.58
N LEU A 851 8.30 -22.05 1.54
CA LEU A 851 7.00 -21.46 1.21
C LEU A 851 6.18 -22.43 0.37
N ASP A 852 5.01 -22.80 0.89
CA ASP A 852 4.05 -23.60 0.14
C ASP A 852 3.36 -22.76 -0.97
N ASP A 853 2.51 -23.40 -1.77
CA ASP A 853 1.79 -22.70 -2.85
C ASP A 853 0.80 -21.65 -2.31
N THR A 854 0.36 -21.80 -1.05
CA THR A 854 -0.53 -20.87 -0.36
C THR A 854 0.21 -19.57 -0.02
N ASP A 855 1.43 -19.66 0.50
CA ASP A 855 2.27 -18.51 0.85
C ASP A 855 2.68 -17.71 -0.38
N ARG A 856 3.04 -18.39 -1.48
CA ARG A 856 3.30 -17.72 -2.77
C ARG A 856 2.05 -17.02 -3.29
N SER A 857 0.88 -17.65 -3.16
CA SER A 857 -0.39 -17.03 -3.55
C SER A 857 -0.69 -15.78 -2.73
N ARG A 858 -0.41 -15.77 -1.42
CA ARG A 858 -0.57 -14.60 -0.53
C ARG A 858 0.31 -13.42 -0.94
N LEU A 859 1.60 -13.66 -1.17
CA LEU A 859 2.53 -12.63 -1.64
C LEU A 859 2.09 -12.04 -2.99
N ALA A 860 1.65 -12.90 -3.91
CA ALA A 860 1.10 -12.46 -5.20
C ALA A 860 -0.15 -11.59 -5.03
N ARG A 861 -0.97 -11.78 -3.97
CA ARG A 861 -2.11 -10.90 -3.67
C ARG A 861 -1.69 -9.51 -3.24
N LEU A 862 -0.56 -9.38 -2.54
CA LEU A 862 0.04 -8.10 -2.18
C LEU A 862 0.81 -7.46 -3.35
N GLY A 863 0.78 -8.09 -4.52
CA GLY A 863 1.50 -7.67 -5.72
C GLY A 863 2.97 -8.04 -5.70
N VAL A 864 3.48 -8.75 -4.70
CA VAL A 864 4.89 -9.17 -4.65
C VAL A 864 5.06 -10.39 -5.54
N VAL A 865 5.88 -10.26 -6.58
CA VAL A 865 6.18 -11.35 -7.52
C VAL A 865 7.64 -11.82 -7.40
N PRO A 866 7.96 -13.07 -7.78
CA PRO A 866 9.33 -13.57 -7.76
C PRO A 866 10.29 -12.70 -8.59
N LEU A 867 11.47 -12.45 -8.03
CA LEU A 867 12.60 -11.77 -8.64
C LEU A 867 13.61 -12.79 -9.17
N PRO A 868 13.86 -12.85 -10.48
CA PRO A 868 14.98 -13.61 -11.04
C PRO A 868 16.32 -13.20 -10.40
N GLU A 869 17.25 -14.15 -10.28
CA GLU A 869 18.52 -13.94 -9.55
C GLU A 869 19.37 -12.80 -10.15
N ASP A 870 19.39 -12.68 -11.48
CA ASP A 870 20.09 -11.62 -12.20
C ASP A 870 19.45 -10.23 -11.95
N GLU A 871 18.12 -10.14 -11.98
CA GLU A 871 17.39 -8.92 -11.60
C GLU A 871 17.67 -8.53 -10.14
N ALA A 872 17.69 -9.51 -9.23
CA ALA A 872 17.94 -9.29 -7.81
C ALA A 872 19.38 -8.79 -7.54
N LEU A 873 20.38 -9.36 -8.22
CA LEU A 873 21.77 -8.90 -8.12
C LEU A 873 21.95 -7.48 -8.69
N ALA A 874 21.30 -7.15 -9.81
CA ALA A 874 21.30 -5.80 -10.36
C ALA A 874 20.62 -4.79 -9.41
N LEU A 875 19.58 -5.19 -8.68
CA LEU A 875 18.95 -4.38 -7.63
C LEU A 875 19.87 -4.16 -6.44
N PHE A 876 20.65 -5.18 -6.05
CA PHE A 876 21.63 -5.07 -4.97
C PHE A 876 22.66 -3.99 -5.31
N ASP A 877 23.24 -4.03 -6.52
CA ASP A 877 24.26 -3.06 -6.95
C ASP A 877 23.75 -1.62 -6.91
N ARG A 878 22.48 -1.42 -7.26
CA ARG A 878 21.84 -0.10 -7.21
C ARG A 878 21.52 0.33 -5.79
N ALA A 879 21.03 -0.59 -4.96
CA ALA A 879 20.67 -0.30 -3.59
C ALA A 879 21.90 0.10 -2.76
N VAL A 880 23.06 -0.56 -2.97
CA VAL A 880 24.30 -0.22 -2.26
C VAL A 880 24.86 1.15 -2.63
N ALA A 881 24.57 1.64 -3.84
CA ALA A 881 24.99 2.96 -4.30
C ALA A 881 24.10 4.11 -3.76
N ASP A 882 22.93 3.80 -3.20
CA ASP A 882 21.98 4.79 -2.70
C ASP A 882 22.20 5.09 -1.21
N PRO A 883 22.34 6.35 -0.77
CA PRO A 883 22.67 6.65 0.63
C PRO A 883 21.51 6.40 1.62
N ARG A 884 20.30 6.09 1.16
CA ARG A 884 19.15 5.90 2.05
C ARG A 884 19.31 4.66 2.95
N PRO A 885 18.90 4.75 4.23
CA PRO A 885 19.09 3.66 5.19
C PRO A 885 18.15 2.46 4.96
N LEU A 886 17.00 2.65 4.32
CA LEU A 886 16.05 1.57 4.02
C LEU A 886 15.72 1.56 2.54
N MET A 887 16.05 0.46 1.89
CA MET A 887 15.73 0.18 0.49
C MET A 887 14.86 -1.08 0.42
N VAL A 888 13.87 -1.07 -0.45
CA VAL A 888 12.91 -2.18 -0.65
C VAL A 888 13.07 -2.68 -2.09
N PRO A 889 14.07 -3.55 -2.36
CA PRO A 889 14.22 -4.20 -3.66
C PRO A 889 13.19 -5.32 -3.81
N ALA A 890 12.09 -5.02 -4.51
CA ALA A 890 10.97 -5.94 -4.71
C ALA A 890 10.33 -5.72 -6.09
N LYS A 891 10.00 -6.79 -6.80
CA LYS A 891 9.19 -6.70 -8.02
C LYS A 891 7.72 -6.66 -7.63
N LEU A 892 7.05 -5.56 -7.98
CA LEU A 892 5.64 -5.35 -7.66
C LEU A 892 4.79 -5.37 -8.94
N ASP A 893 3.88 -6.33 -9.02
CA ASP A 893 2.76 -6.34 -9.95
C ASP A 893 1.53 -5.74 -9.26
N VAL A 894 1.13 -4.55 -9.69
CA VAL A 894 0.01 -3.82 -9.11
C VAL A 894 -1.35 -4.26 -9.65
N ARG A 895 -1.40 -5.06 -10.71
CA ARG A 895 -2.67 -5.46 -11.35
C ARG A 895 -3.55 -6.27 -10.41
N PRO A 896 -3.06 -7.33 -9.71
CA PRO A 896 -3.87 -8.08 -8.76
C PRO A 896 -4.35 -7.23 -7.58
N VAL A 897 -3.57 -6.22 -7.19
CA VAL A 897 -3.94 -5.27 -6.12
C VAL A 897 -5.06 -4.34 -6.59
N ARG A 898 -4.98 -3.81 -7.82
CA ARG A 898 -6.02 -2.97 -8.42
C ARG A 898 -7.33 -3.72 -8.65
N GLU A 899 -7.26 -4.93 -9.21
CA GLU A 899 -8.43 -5.77 -9.48
C GLU A 899 -9.22 -6.10 -8.20
N ARG A 900 -8.51 -6.23 -7.06
CA ARG A 900 -9.10 -6.51 -5.76
C ARG A 900 -9.41 -5.28 -4.92
N ALA A 901 -8.88 -4.10 -5.28
CA ALA A 901 -9.06 -2.87 -4.51
C ALA A 901 -10.53 -2.52 -4.18
N PRO A 902 -11.54 -2.79 -5.04
CA PRO A 902 -12.94 -2.57 -4.68
C PRO A 902 -13.45 -3.49 -3.55
N GLN A 903 -12.89 -4.68 -3.40
CA GLN A 903 -13.29 -5.69 -2.42
C GLN A 903 -12.46 -5.61 -1.13
N ASP A 904 -11.13 -5.59 -1.28
CA ASP A 904 -10.18 -5.73 -0.18
C ASP A 904 -9.57 -4.38 0.27
N GLY A 905 -9.85 -3.29 -0.47
CA GLY A 905 -9.17 -2.01 -0.32
C GLY A 905 -7.73 -2.05 -0.85
N VAL A 906 -7.06 -0.89 -0.84
CA VAL A 906 -5.62 -0.78 -1.17
C VAL A 906 -4.82 -0.72 0.14
N PRO A 907 -3.83 -1.62 0.36
CA PRO A 907 -2.94 -1.54 1.51
C PRO A 907 -2.34 -0.14 1.65
N ALA A 908 -2.34 0.43 2.86
CA ALA A 908 -2.03 1.84 3.08
C ALA A 908 -0.65 2.25 2.52
N LEU A 909 0.36 1.39 2.69
CA LEU A 909 1.71 1.59 2.14
C LEU A 909 1.73 1.67 0.61
N LEU A 910 0.83 0.97 -0.09
CA LEU A 910 0.78 0.94 -1.56
C LEU A 910 -0.04 2.07 -2.18
N ARG A 911 -0.72 2.92 -1.39
CA ARG A 911 -1.63 3.97 -1.90
C ARG A 911 -0.95 5.03 -2.79
N ARG A 912 0.37 5.15 -2.75
CA ARG A 912 1.16 6.01 -3.66
C ARG A 912 1.51 5.33 -4.98
N VAL A 913 1.58 3.99 -4.99
CA VAL A 913 1.86 3.16 -6.17
C VAL A 913 0.56 2.76 -6.88
N VAL A 914 -0.52 2.57 -6.11
CA VAL A 914 -1.85 2.20 -6.58
C VAL A 914 -2.85 3.21 -6.07
N ARG A 915 -3.52 3.94 -6.98
CA ARG A 915 -4.59 4.86 -6.58
C ARG A 915 -5.78 4.06 -6.03
N PRO A 916 -6.30 4.40 -4.85
CA PRO A 916 -7.51 3.78 -4.36
C PRO A 916 -8.69 4.14 -5.28
N PRO A 917 -9.62 3.20 -5.55
CA PRO A 917 -10.84 3.52 -6.25
C PRO A 917 -11.59 4.62 -5.49
N ARG A 918 -12.22 5.57 -6.21
CA ARG A 918 -13.04 6.62 -5.60
C ARG A 918 -14.23 5.94 -4.91
N THR A 919 -14.19 5.86 -3.58
CA THR A 919 -15.31 5.36 -2.81
C THR A 919 -16.43 6.39 -2.84
N THR A 920 -17.58 6.03 -3.40
CA THR A 920 -18.84 6.71 -3.11
C THR A 920 -19.13 6.46 -1.63
N GLY A 921 -19.06 7.50 -0.81
CA GLY A 921 -19.24 7.39 0.63
C GLY A 921 -20.57 6.75 1.01
N GLY A 922 -20.56 5.96 2.09
CA GLY A 922 -21.75 5.41 2.72
C GLY A 922 -21.39 4.29 3.69
N ASN A 923 -21.49 4.56 4.99
CA ASN A 923 -21.57 3.53 6.02
C ASN A 923 -23.03 3.03 6.09
N ALA A 924 -23.19 1.76 6.47
CA ALA A 924 -24.46 1.04 6.75
C ALA A 924 -25.27 0.50 5.54
N ASP A 925 -24.82 -0.63 4.98
CA ASP A 925 -25.54 -1.92 4.96
C ASP A 925 -24.83 -2.90 4.01
N SER A 926 -24.49 -4.11 4.49
CA SER A 926 -23.93 -5.15 3.62
C SER A 926 -24.97 -5.54 2.55
N PRO A 927 -24.62 -5.52 1.24
CA PRO A 927 -25.51 -6.00 0.17
C PRO A 927 -25.95 -7.45 0.38
N PHE A 928 -25.12 -8.25 1.06
CA PHE A 928 -25.44 -9.62 1.41
C PHE A 928 -26.45 -9.70 2.57
N ALA A 929 -26.28 -8.89 3.62
CA ALA A 929 -27.25 -8.79 4.72
C ALA A 929 -28.64 -8.39 4.20
N ALA A 930 -28.70 -7.40 3.31
CA ALA A 930 -29.94 -6.98 2.65
C ALA A 930 -30.57 -8.09 1.78
N ARG A 931 -29.76 -8.83 1.01
CA ARG A 931 -30.24 -10.02 0.25
C ARG A 931 -30.75 -11.14 1.15
N LEU A 932 -30.07 -11.39 2.26
CA LEU A 932 -30.46 -12.44 3.21
C LEU A 932 -31.77 -12.09 3.91
N ALA A 933 -31.96 -10.81 4.29
CA ALA A 933 -33.19 -10.31 4.90
C ALA A 933 -34.40 -10.40 3.95
N ALA A 934 -34.18 -10.21 2.64
CA ALA A 934 -35.22 -10.28 1.61
C ALA A 934 -35.71 -11.71 1.29
N LEU A 935 -35.00 -12.75 1.75
CA LEU A 935 -35.39 -14.15 1.57
C LEU A 935 -36.28 -14.67 2.71
N ALA A 936 -37.14 -15.64 2.39
CA ALA A 936 -37.93 -16.36 3.37
C ALA A 936 -37.01 -17.13 4.35
N PRO A 937 -37.38 -17.29 5.64
CA PRO A 937 -36.50 -17.89 6.66
C PRO A 937 -35.94 -19.28 6.30
N ASP A 938 -36.69 -20.06 5.53
CA ASP A 938 -36.33 -21.39 5.03
C ASP A 938 -35.29 -21.37 3.89
N GLU A 939 -35.17 -20.26 3.16
CA GLU A 939 -34.22 -20.09 2.04
C GLU A 939 -32.88 -19.46 2.47
N ARG A 940 -32.82 -18.81 3.64
CA ARG A 940 -31.63 -18.13 4.18
C ARG A 940 -30.42 -19.06 4.41
N PRO A 941 -30.58 -20.28 4.98
CA PRO A 941 -29.43 -21.18 5.19
C PRO A 941 -28.76 -21.63 3.89
N GLY A 942 -29.52 -21.75 2.79
CA GLY A 942 -28.98 -22.11 1.48
C GLY A 942 -28.04 -21.03 0.93
N LEU A 943 -28.48 -19.77 0.95
CA LEU A 943 -27.66 -18.65 0.48
C LEU A 943 -26.40 -18.46 1.33
N ALA A 944 -26.50 -18.62 2.66
CA ALA A 944 -25.34 -18.56 3.56
C ALA A 944 -24.36 -19.71 3.32
N LEU A 945 -24.86 -20.92 3.05
CA LEU A 945 -24.01 -22.08 2.73
C LEU A 945 -23.26 -21.88 1.41
N ASP A 946 -23.93 -21.35 0.38
CA ASP A 946 -23.29 -21.04 -0.90
C ASP A 946 -22.19 -20.00 -0.73
N LEU A 947 -22.43 -18.97 0.10
CA LEU A 947 -21.40 -17.99 0.45
C LEU A 947 -20.20 -18.67 1.12
N VAL A 948 -20.42 -19.45 2.19
CA VAL A 948 -19.33 -20.11 2.93
C VAL A 948 -18.54 -21.05 2.01
N ARG A 949 -19.21 -21.84 1.16
CA ARG A 949 -18.54 -22.75 0.21
C ARG A 949 -17.77 -21.99 -0.86
N ALA A 950 -18.32 -20.91 -1.39
CA ALA A 950 -17.62 -20.09 -2.39
C ALA A 950 -16.37 -19.44 -1.80
N LYS A 951 -16.45 -18.85 -0.60
CA LYS A 951 -15.29 -18.25 0.06
C LYS A 951 -14.27 -19.34 0.47
N ALA A 952 -14.71 -20.50 0.94
CA ALA A 952 -13.82 -21.61 1.29
C ALA A 952 -13.10 -22.18 0.05
N ALA A 953 -13.80 -22.31 -1.07
CA ALA A 953 -13.22 -22.75 -2.33
C ALA A 953 -12.15 -21.78 -2.84
N ALA A 954 -12.39 -20.47 -2.70
CA ALA A 954 -11.41 -19.45 -3.06
C ALA A 954 -10.13 -19.50 -2.21
N VAL A 955 -10.24 -19.84 -0.92
CA VAL A 955 -9.07 -20.06 -0.03
C VAL A 955 -8.28 -21.28 -0.46
N LEU A 956 -8.96 -22.39 -0.81
CA LEU A 956 -8.34 -23.64 -1.25
C LEU A 956 -7.90 -23.64 -2.74
N GLY A 957 -8.02 -22.51 -3.44
CA GLY A 957 -7.67 -22.40 -4.87
C GLY A 957 -8.57 -23.22 -5.82
N HIS A 958 -9.80 -23.55 -5.40
CA HIS A 958 -10.77 -24.25 -6.22
C HIS A 958 -11.59 -23.27 -7.06
N ALA A 959 -11.71 -23.53 -8.36
CA ALA A 959 -12.51 -22.71 -9.29
C ALA A 959 -14.04 -22.86 -9.11
N VAL A 960 -14.49 -23.89 -8.38
CA VAL A 960 -15.90 -24.23 -8.18
C VAL A 960 -16.19 -24.54 -6.70
N ALA A 961 -17.24 -23.93 -6.17
CA ALA A 961 -17.65 -24.01 -4.76
C ALA A 961 -18.09 -25.42 -4.35
N GLU A 962 -18.59 -26.21 -5.30
CA GLU A 962 -19.16 -27.53 -5.07
C GLU A 962 -18.09 -28.56 -4.64
N ARG A 963 -16.81 -28.30 -4.92
CA ARG A 963 -15.69 -29.13 -4.46
C ARG A 963 -15.50 -29.10 -2.94
N VAL A 964 -16.02 -28.09 -2.26
CA VAL A 964 -16.02 -28.00 -0.79
C VAL A 964 -17.23 -28.78 -0.26
N PRO A 965 -17.06 -29.90 0.45
CA PRO A 965 -18.18 -30.67 1.00
C PRO A 965 -18.89 -29.89 2.12
N ALA A 966 -20.22 -29.81 2.07
CA ALA A 966 -21.00 -28.98 3.00
C ALA A 966 -20.93 -29.44 4.47
N THR A 967 -20.69 -30.73 4.71
CA THR A 967 -20.77 -31.37 6.03
C THR A 967 -19.43 -31.90 6.55
N ARG A 968 -18.35 -31.79 5.77
CA ARG A 968 -17.02 -32.24 6.20
C ARG A 968 -16.31 -31.13 6.97
N ALA A 969 -15.50 -31.51 7.96
CA ALA A 969 -14.79 -30.52 8.77
C ALA A 969 -13.75 -29.76 7.92
N PHE A 970 -13.59 -28.46 8.15
CA PHE A 970 -12.60 -27.62 7.44
C PHE A 970 -11.18 -28.20 7.54
N LYS A 971 -10.80 -28.70 8.72
CA LYS A 971 -9.50 -29.35 8.95
C LYS A 971 -9.26 -30.57 8.03
N ASP A 972 -10.30 -31.37 7.80
CA ASP A 972 -10.20 -32.60 6.98
C ASP A 972 -10.14 -32.33 5.48
N ILE A 973 -10.44 -31.10 5.06
CA ILE A 973 -10.41 -30.66 3.66
C ILE A 973 -9.24 -29.70 3.38
N GLY A 974 -8.28 -29.60 4.30
CA GLY A 974 -7.01 -28.90 4.08
C GLY A 974 -6.94 -27.48 4.64
N PHE A 975 -7.86 -27.06 5.51
CA PHE A 975 -7.70 -25.80 6.25
C PHE A 975 -6.73 -25.96 7.42
N ASP A 976 -5.74 -25.08 7.46
CA ASP A 976 -4.86 -24.82 8.59
C ASP A 976 -5.29 -23.55 9.34
N SER A 977 -4.50 -23.12 10.34
CA SER A 977 -4.79 -21.92 11.14
C SER A 977 -4.85 -20.64 10.28
N LEU A 978 -4.03 -20.53 9.23
CA LEU A 978 -3.97 -19.35 8.36
C LEU A 978 -5.08 -19.34 7.30
N GLY A 979 -5.42 -20.47 6.71
CA GLY A 979 -6.57 -20.64 5.83
C GLY A 979 -7.89 -20.34 6.57
N SER A 980 -7.98 -20.72 7.84
CA SER A 980 -9.13 -20.42 8.70
C SER A 980 -9.32 -18.92 8.88
N LEU A 981 -8.23 -18.20 9.11
CA LEU A 981 -8.21 -16.75 9.23
C LEU A 981 -8.61 -16.05 7.93
N GLU A 982 -8.12 -16.54 6.79
CA GLU A 982 -8.48 -16.01 5.48
C GLU A 982 -9.97 -16.14 5.18
N LEU A 983 -10.56 -17.33 5.43
CA LEU A 983 -11.99 -17.54 5.25
C LEU A 983 -12.80 -16.58 6.13
N ARG A 984 -12.42 -16.43 7.39
CA ARG A 984 -13.05 -15.49 8.32
C ARG A 984 -13.01 -14.06 7.80
N ASN A 985 -11.85 -13.57 7.35
CA ASN A 985 -11.70 -12.20 6.86
C ASN A 985 -12.57 -11.96 5.60
N ARG A 986 -12.65 -12.94 4.70
CA ARG A 986 -13.54 -12.90 3.53
C ARG A 986 -15.02 -12.85 3.93
N LEU A 987 -15.41 -13.60 4.95
CA LEU A 987 -16.77 -13.61 5.47
C LEU A 987 -17.12 -12.28 6.15
N ASN A 988 -16.22 -11.70 6.96
CA ASN A 988 -16.41 -10.37 7.54
C ASN A 988 -16.67 -9.31 6.46
N THR A 989 -15.88 -9.33 5.39
CA THR A 989 -16.00 -8.36 4.29
C THR A 989 -17.35 -8.45 3.59
N GLU A 990 -17.83 -9.66 3.31
CA GLU A 990 -19.11 -9.84 2.61
C GLU A 990 -20.31 -9.59 3.53
N THR A 991 -20.25 -10.07 4.78
CA THR A 991 -21.39 -10.04 5.69
C THR A 991 -21.48 -8.74 6.50
N GLY A 992 -20.39 -8.00 6.62
CA GLY A 992 -20.28 -6.85 7.53
C GLY A 992 -20.12 -7.24 9.00
N LEU A 993 -20.12 -8.54 9.34
CA LEU A 993 -19.93 -9.03 10.71
C LEU A 993 -18.48 -8.91 11.16
N ARG A 994 -18.27 -8.95 12.48
CA ARG A 994 -16.95 -9.12 13.10
C ARG A 994 -16.86 -10.49 13.75
N LEU A 995 -16.38 -11.47 13.00
CA LEU A 995 -16.34 -12.86 13.43
C LEU A 995 -15.12 -13.18 14.34
N PRO A 996 -15.29 -14.01 15.39
CA PRO A 996 -14.21 -14.46 16.28
C PRO A 996 -13.10 -15.25 15.57
N VAL A 997 -11.89 -15.28 16.14
CA VAL A 997 -10.74 -16.03 15.55
C VAL A 997 -10.93 -17.55 15.70
N GLY A 998 -11.61 -18.00 16.77
CA GLY A 998 -11.95 -19.41 17.03
C GLY A 998 -13.10 -19.98 16.19
N LEU A 999 -13.73 -19.17 15.32
CA LEU A 999 -14.98 -19.49 14.62
C LEU A 999 -15.01 -20.88 13.97
N LEU A 1000 -13.94 -21.29 13.29
CA LEU A 1000 -13.90 -22.59 12.60
C LEU A 1000 -13.68 -23.77 13.55
N PHE A 1001 -13.28 -23.56 14.80
CA PHE A 1001 -13.27 -24.60 15.83
C PHE A 1001 -14.68 -24.83 16.38
N ASP A 1002 -15.41 -23.74 16.65
CA ASP A 1002 -16.77 -23.79 17.18
C ASP A 1002 -17.77 -24.30 16.12
N TYR A 1003 -17.55 -23.91 14.86
CA TYR A 1003 -18.37 -24.28 13.72
C TYR A 1003 -17.54 -24.99 12.64
N PRO A 1004 -17.18 -26.28 12.86
CA PRO A 1004 -16.15 -26.96 12.08
C PRO A 1004 -16.55 -27.31 10.64
N THR A 1005 -17.82 -27.17 10.25
CA THR A 1005 -18.30 -27.52 8.91
C THR A 1005 -18.93 -26.31 8.20
N PRO A 1006 -18.91 -26.24 6.86
CA PRO A 1006 -19.58 -25.18 6.12
C PRO A 1006 -21.06 -24.98 6.49
N THR A 1007 -21.79 -26.07 6.76
CA THR A 1007 -23.20 -26.02 7.18
C THR A 1007 -23.38 -25.42 8.57
N ALA A 1008 -22.54 -25.82 9.54
CA ALA A 1008 -22.58 -25.27 10.90
C ALA A 1008 -22.27 -23.77 10.88
N LEU A 1009 -21.26 -23.36 10.10
CA LEU A 1009 -20.86 -21.96 9.96
C LEU A 1009 -21.94 -21.13 9.25
N ALA A 1010 -22.57 -21.66 8.19
CA ALA A 1010 -23.67 -21.00 7.51
C ALA A 1010 -24.87 -20.76 8.43
N THR A 1011 -25.20 -21.74 9.28
CA THR A 1011 -26.29 -21.63 10.27
C THR A 1011 -26.00 -20.53 11.29
N PHE A 1012 -24.75 -20.47 11.77
CA PHE A 1012 -24.30 -19.40 12.66
C PHE A 1012 -24.44 -18.01 12.04
N LEU A 1013 -23.97 -17.82 10.79
CA LEU A 1013 -24.05 -16.54 10.09
C LEU A 1013 -25.50 -16.05 9.91
N VAL A 1014 -26.45 -16.96 9.66
CA VAL A 1014 -27.88 -16.62 9.56
C VAL A 1014 -28.42 -16.16 10.91
N GLY A 1015 -28.02 -16.79 12.01
CA GLY A 1015 -28.40 -16.37 13.37
C GLY A 1015 -27.94 -14.95 13.70
N GLU A 1016 -26.67 -14.65 13.44
CA GLU A 1016 -26.08 -13.33 13.71
C GLU A 1016 -26.71 -12.21 12.87
N LEU A 1017 -26.91 -12.44 11.56
CA LEU A 1017 -27.47 -11.44 10.65
C LEU A 1017 -28.99 -11.24 10.84
N ALA A 1018 -29.71 -12.26 11.32
CA ALA A 1018 -31.13 -12.12 11.63
C ALA A 1018 -31.36 -11.41 12.97
N GLY A 1019 -30.50 -11.63 13.97
CA GLY A 1019 -30.56 -10.93 15.26
C GLY A 1019 -30.24 -9.44 15.16
N ALA A 1020 -29.31 -9.05 14.27
CA ALA A 1020 -28.92 -7.64 14.07
C ALA A 1020 -30.01 -6.78 13.39
N ALA A 1021 -31.03 -7.38 12.77
CA ALA A 1021 -32.10 -6.67 12.06
C ALA A 1021 -33.28 -6.26 12.97
N GLU A 1022 -33.35 -6.75 14.21
CA GLU A 1022 -34.45 -6.44 15.16
C GLU A 1022 -34.13 -5.32 16.16
N ASP A 1023 -32.89 -4.81 16.20
CA ASP A 1023 -32.48 -3.68 17.05
C ASP A 1023 -32.79 -2.32 16.38
N THR A 1024 -34.07 -1.95 16.32
CA THR A 1024 -34.50 -0.55 16.12
C THR A 1024 -34.98 0.03 17.45
N PRO A 1025 -34.54 1.23 17.88
CA PRO A 1025 -34.90 1.77 19.20
C PRO A 1025 -36.34 2.30 19.17
N GLY A 1026 -37.29 1.52 19.67
CA GLY A 1026 -38.65 1.98 19.90
C GLY A 1026 -39.67 0.86 20.07
N GLU A 1027 -39.78 0.35 21.30
CA GLU A 1027 -40.99 -0.09 22.02
C GLU A 1027 -40.64 -1.22 22.98
N GLU A 1028 -40.92 -0.99 24.28
CA GLU A 1028 -40.81 -2.00 25.34
C GLU A 1028 -41.65 -3.23 24.98
N ARG A 1029 -40.99 -4.37 24.74
CA ARG A 1029 -41.61 -5.70 24.76
C ARG A 1029 -40.79 -6.66 25.62
N PRO A 1030 -41.44 -7.56 26.39
CA PRO A 1030 -40.79 -8.34 27.43
C PRO A 1030 -39.99 -9.51 26.83
N ALA A 1031 -38.91 -9.87 27.54
CA ALA A 1031 -37.92 -10.87 27.16
C ALA A 1031 -38.52 -12.24 26.75
N PRO A 1032 -37.92 -12.94 25.77
CA PRO A 1032 -38.37 -14.26 25.35
C PRO A 1032 -38.07 -15.32 26.41
N THR A 1033 -39.10 -16.08 26.76
CA THR A 1033 -39.06 -17.26 27.63
C THR A 1033 -38.26 -18.40 26.98
N ALA A 1034 -37.23 -18.87 27.66
CA ALA A 1034 -36.53 -20.11 27.37
C ALA A 1034 -37.45 -21.35 27.48
N PRO A 1035 -37.22 -22.42 26.72
CA PRO A 1035 -38.02 -23.64 26.78
C PRO A 1035 -37.83 -24.38 28.12
N THR A 1036 -38.98 -24.86 28.61
CA THR A 1036 -39.23 -25.57 29.86
C THR A 1036 -38.31 -26.77 30.08
N ALA A 1037 -37.41 -26.70 31.07
CA ALA A 1037 -36.82 -27.86 31.70
C ALA A 1037 -37.58 -28.22 32.99
N ILE A 1038 -37.81 -29.51 33.16
CA ILE A 1038 -38.64 -30.13 34.18
C ILE A 1038 -38.06 -29.88 35.58
N THR A 1039 -38.96 -29.52 36.50
CA THR A 1039 -38.76 -29.33 37.94
C THR A 1039 -37.99 -30.45 38.64
N ALA A 1040 -36.96 -30.08 39.40
CA ALA A 1040 -36.55 -30.79 40.61
C ALA A 1040 -36.17 -29.79 41.73
N HIS A 1041 -36.81 -30.01 42.88
CA HIS A 1041 -36.66 -29.37 44.17
C HIS A 1041 -35.20 -29.25 44.65
N THR A 1042 -34.77 -28.10 45.20
CA THR A 1042 -34.58 -27.92 46.67
C THR A 1042 -33.93 -26.57 47.05
N ALA A 1043 -34.50 -25.99 48.11
CA ALA A 1043 -33.96 -25.12 49.15
C ALA A 1043 -32.63 -24.35 48.96
N ARG A 1044 -32.73 -23.03 49.08
CA ARG A 1044 -31.70 -22.16 49.65
C ARG A 1044 -31.27 -22.67 51.04
N THR A 1045 -30.00 -23.01 51.20
CA THR A 1045 -29.29 -23.01 52.48
C THR A 1045 -27.91 -22.36 52.34
N ALA A 1046 -27.50 -21.73 53.43
CA ALA A 1046 -26.37 -20.84 53.57
C ALA A 1046 -25.00 -21.49 53.33
N HIS A 1047 -24.02 -20.65 53.05
CA HIS A 1047 -22.59 -20.95 52.93
C HIS A 1047 -22.06 -21.91 54.01
N THR A 1048 -21.34 -22.92 53.53
CA THR A 1048 -20.18 -23.53 54.20
C THR A 1048 -19.07 -23.71 53.17
N ASP A 1049 -17.86 -23.35 53.56
CA ASP A 1049 -16.63 -23.34 52.75
C ASP A 1049 -16.19 -24.75 52.31
N GLU A 1050 -16.64 -25.21 51.15
CA GLU A 1050 -15.89 -26.18 50.32
C GLU A 1050 -16.11 -25.83 48.83
N PRO A 1051 -15.14 -25.17 48.15
CA PRO A 1051 -15.34 -24.68 46.79
C PRO A 1051 -15.26 -25.77 45.70
N LEU A 1052 -15.18 -27.05 46.06
CA LEU A 1052 -14.98 -28.14 45.09
C LEU A 1052 -15.63 -29.45 45.56
N ALA A 1053 -16.56 -29.98 44.75
CA ALA A 1053 -17.17 -31.29 44.96
C ALA A 1053 -16.65 -32.27 43.90
N ILE A 1054 -16.11 -33.41 44.35
CA ILE A 1054 -15.75 -34.52 43.46
C ILE A 1054 -17.01 -35.36 43.27
N VAL A 1055 -17.68 -35.17 42.13
CA VAL A 1055 -18.96 -35.83 41.81
C VAL A 1055 -18.79 -37.11 40.98
N GLY A 1056 -17.61 -37.34 40.41
CA GLY A 1056 -17.26 -38.57 39.70
C GLY A 1056 -15.75 -38.76 39.66
N MET A 1057 -15.31 -40.02 39.66
CA MET A 1057 -13.90 -40.39 39.60
C MET A 1057 -13.73 -41.72 38.87
N ALA A 1058 -12.64 -41.85 38.12
CA ALA A 1058 -12.22 -43.10 37.49
C ALA A 1058 -10.69 -43.17 37.51
N CYS A 1059 -10.13 -44.37 37.62
CA CYS A 1059 -8.70 -44.56 37.63
C CYS A 1059 -8.31 -45.97 37.18
N ARG A 1060 -7.05 -46.12 36.77
CA ARG A 1060 -6.43 -47.41 36.44
C ARG A 1060 -5.07 -47.49 37.14
N TYR A 1061 -4.90 -48.49 38.01
CA TYR A 1061 -3.65 -48.73 38.75
C TYR A 1061 -3.21 -50.21 38.65
N PRO A 1062 -1.90 -50.51 38.81
CA PRO A 1062 -1.39 -51.87 38.92
C PRO A 1062 -2.05 -52.67 40.05
N GLY A 1063 -1.99 -54.01 39.98
CA GLY A 1063 -2.69 -54.89 40.93
C GLY A 1063 -4.16 -55.14 40.60
N GLY A 1064 -4.62 -54.77 39.40
CA GLY A 1064 -6.00 -54.99 38.94
C GLY A 1064 -7.01 -53.93 39.40
N ALA A 1065 -6.53 -52.81 39.95
CA ALA A 1065 -7.38 -51.71 40.40
C ALA A 1065 -7.90 -50.89 39.21
N THR A 1066 -9.05 -51.30 38.67
CA THR A 1066 -9.72 -50.63 37.54
C THR A 1066 -10.77 -49.60 37.96
N SER A 1067 -11.00 -49.41 39.25
CA SER A 1067 -11.88 -48.36 39.77
C SER A 1067 -11.33 -47.78 41.06
N PRO A 1068 -11.80 -46.59 41.49
CA PRO A 1068 -11.41 -46.01 42.78
C PRO A 1068 -11.73 -46.91 43.99
N GLU A 1069 -12.81 -47.69 43.93
CA GLU A 1069 -13.17 -48.66 44.96
C GLU A 1069 -12.17 -49.81 45.01
N ALA A 1070 -11.77 -50.35 43.85
CA ALA A 1070 -10.75 -51.38 43.76
C ALA A 1070 -9.37 -50.87 44.21
N LEU A 1071 -9.05 -49.60 43.93
CA LEU A 1071 -7.87 -48.93 44.47
C LEU A 1071 -7.94 -48.82 45.99
N TRP A 1072 -9.10 -48.43 46.54
CA TRP A 1072 -9.29 -48.35 47.98
C TRP A 1072 -9.16 -49.72 48.65
N GLU A 1073 -9.68 -50.78 48.04
CA GLU A 1073 -9.51 -52.15 48.53
C GLU A 1073 -8.02 -52.56 48.52
N LEU A 1074 -7.29 -52.30 47.43
CA LEU A 1074 -5.86 -52.57 47.32
C LEU A 1074 -5.07 -51.87 48.45
N VAL A 1075 -5.33 -50.58 48.68
CA VAL A 1075 -4.64 -49.77 49.69
C VAL A 1075 -5.04 -50.17 51.12
N SER A 1076 -6.34 -50.39 51.36
CA SER A 1076 -6.85 -50.70 52.70
C SER A 1076 -6.50 -52.11 53.18
N THR A 1077 -6.33 -53.06 52.26
CA THR A 1077 -5.89 -54.43 52.57
C THR A 1077 -4.37 -54.58 52.60
N GLY A 1078 -3.61 -53.57 52.14
CA GLY A 1078 -2.16 -53.65 52.01
C GLY A 1078 -1.69 -54.67 50.96
N ALA A 1079 -2.51 -54.93 49.94
CA ALA A 1079 -2.22 -55.90 48.89
C ALA A 1079 -1.10 -55.39 47.96
N ASP A 1080 -0.26 -56.31 47.48
CA ASP A 1080 0.84 -56.01 46.57
C ASP A 1080 0.36 -55.99 45.11
N GLY A 1081 0.74 -54.94 44.37
CA GLY A 1081 0.44 -54.75 42.96
C GLY A 1081 1.53 -55.24 42.00
N ILE A 1082 2.61 -55.82 42.54
CA ILE A 1082 3.70 -56.43 41.75
C ILE A 1082 3.20 -57.73 41.11
N GLY A 1083 3.38 -57.83 39.79
CA GLY A 1083 3.04 -59.02 39.02
C GLY A 1083 4.06 -59.31 37.92
N PRO A 1084 3.92 -60.44 37.21
CA PRO A 1084 4.82 -60.79 36.12
C PRO A 1084 4.69 -59.80 34.95
N PHE A 1085 5.74 -59.65 34.15
CA PHE A 1085 5.70 -58.79 32.96
C PHE A 1085 4.53 -59.17 32.02
N PRO A 1086 3.80 -58.20 31.44
CA PRO A 1086 2.69 -58.49 30.54
C PRO A 1086 3.17 -59.21 29.26
N ALA A 1087 2.48 -60.29 28.89
CA ALA A 1087 2.82 -61.09 27.69
C ALA A 1087 2.26 -60.50 26.38
N ASP A 1088 1.43 -59.46 26.46
CA ASP A 1088 0.68 -58.85 25.37
C ASP A 1088 1.36 -57.61 24.75
N ARG A 1089 2.59 -57.28 25.19
CA ARG A 1089 3.34 -56.08 24.74
C ARG A 1089 4.41 -56.35 23.67
N GLY A 1090 4.52 -57.60 23.21
CA GLY A 1090 5.51 -58.00 22.20
C GLY A 1090 6.95 -58.02 22.72
N TRP A 1091 7.14 -58.05 24.04
CA TRP A 1091 8.45 -58.14 24.68
C TRP A 1091 9.02 -59.57 24.62
N ASP A 1092 10.32 -59.69 24.34
CA ASP A 1092 11.05 -60.95 24.49
C ASP A 1092 11.37 -61.20 25.97
N LEU A 1093 10.37 -61.69 26.71
CA LEU A 1093 10.46 -61.88 28.16
C LEU A 1093 11.57 -62.87 28.57
N ASP A 1094 11.96 -63.79 27.69
CA ASP A 1094 13.04 -64.74 27.94
C ASP A 1094 14.42 -64.11 27.71
N GLY A 1095 14.56 -63.23 26.71
CA GLY A 1095 15.78 -62.45 26.47
C GLY A 1095 15.98 -61.25 27.41
N LEU A 1096 14.90 -60.75 28.03
CA LEU A 1096 14.91 -59.59 28.94
C LEU A 1096 15.43 -59.90 30.34
N TYR A 1097 15.56 -61.17 30.75
CA TYR A 1097 16.00 -61.51 32.11
C TYR A 1097 17.46 -61.94 32.17
N HIS A 1098 18.25 -61.29 33.03
CA HIS A 1098 19.60 -61.72 33.36
C HIS A 1098 19.85 -61.61 34.88
N PRO A 1099 20.40 -62.66 35.54
CA PRO A 1099 20.58 -62.66 37.00
C PRO A 1099 21.64 -61.66 37.50
N ASP A 1100 22.48 -61.13 36.61
CA ASP A 1100 23.45 -60.08 36.90
C ASP A 1100 22.83 -58.69 36.65
N PRO A 1101 22.66 -57.83 37.68
CA PRO A 1101 22.07 -56.50 37.54
C PRO A 1101 22.93 -55.54 36.71
N ASP A 1102 24.22 -55.81 36.52
CA ASP A 1102 25.12 -54.97 35.72
C ASP A 1102 25.12 -55.36 34.22
N HIS A 1103 24.36 -56.40 33.83
CA HIS A 1103 24.28 -56.83 32.44
C HIS A 1103 23.45 -55.84 31.60
N PRO A 1104 24.04 -55.16 30.59
CA PRO A 1104 23.37 -54.08 29.86
C PRO A 1104 22.15 -54.57 29.08
N GLY A 1105 21.05 -53.81 29.15
CA GLY A 1105 19.84 -54.06 28.34
C GLY A 1105 18.94 -55.19 28.85
N THR A 1106 19.20 -55.73 30.05
CA THR A 1106 18.41 -56.80 30.69
C THR A 1106 17.94 -56.39 32.08
N SER A 1107 16.83 -56.97 32.54
CA SER A 1107 16.27 -56.84 33.90
C SER A 1107 16.70 -58.02 34.77
N TYR A 1108 17.06 -57.75 36.03
CA TYR A 1108 17.35 -58.79 37.04
C TYR A 1108 16.08 -59.29 37.77
N THR A 1109 14.91 -58.74 37.44
CA THR A 1109 13.59 -59.18 37.91
C THR A 1109 12.67 -59.53 36.73
N ARG A 1110 11.76 -60.48 36.94
CA ARG A 1110 10.68 -60.83 36.00
C ARG A 1110 9.32 -60.23 36.41
N GLU A 1111 9.32 -59.44 37.48
CA GLU A 1111 8.13 -58.89 38.11
C GLU A 1111 8.24 -57.37 38.27
N GLY A 1112 7.11 -56.69 38.16
CA GLY A 1112 6.98 -55.23 38.32
C GLY A 1112 5.52 -54.80 38.35
N CYS A 1113 5.28 -53.49 38.42
CA CYS A 1113 3.92 -52.94 38.48
C CYS A 1113 3.46 -52.51 37.09
N PHE A 1114 2.45 -53.19 36.53
CA PHE A 1114 1.95 -52.93 35.18
C PHE A 1114 0.42 -52.77 35.13
N LEU A 1115 -0.05 -52.01 34.14
CA LEU A 1115 -1.45 -52.00 33.73
C LEU A 1115 -1.68 -53.10 32.69
N TYR A 1116 -2.24 -54.22 33.12
CA TYR A 1116 -2.69 -55.29 32.23
C TYR A 1116 -3.91 -54.82 31.42
N GLY A 1117 -3.98 -55.18 30.14
CA GLY A 1117 -5.10 -54.78 29.26
C GLY A 1117 -5.03 -53.34 28.72
N ALA A 1118 -3.97 -52.56 28.96
CA ALA A 1118 -3.89 -51.20 28.37
C ALA A 1118 -3.75 -51.19 26.83
N GLY A 1119 -3.71 -52.35 26.17
CA GLY A 1119 -3.82 -52.45 24.71
C GLY A 1119 -5.28 -52.50 24.23
N ASP A 1120 -6.21 -52.83 25.11
CA ASP A 1120 -7.64 -52.94 24.82
C ASP A 1120 -8.24 -51.52 24.70
N PHE A 1121 -9.04 -51.30 23.64
CA PHE A 1121 -9.68 -50.01 23.38
C PHE A 1121 -10.86 -50.18 22.42
N ASP A 1122 -12.04 -49.69 22.79
CA ASP A 1122 -13.20 -49.65 21.89
C ASP A 1122 -13.14 -48.41 20.98
N ALA A 1123 -12.39 -48.52 19.89
CA ALA A 1123 -12.22 -47.44 18.93
C ALA A 1123 -13.56 -46.99 18.30
N GLY A 1124 -14.50 -47.92 18.09
CA GLY A 1124 -15.78 -47.64 17.47
C GLY A 1124 -16.66 -46.74 18.34
N PHE A 1125 -16.65 -46.98 19.65
CA PHE A 1125 -17.37 -46.17 20.63
C PHE A 1125 -16.93 -44.68 20.61
N PHE A 1126 -15.62 -44.43 20.49
CA PHE A 1126 -15.06 -43.07 20.44
C PHE A 1126 -15.04 -42.44 19.03
N GLY A 1127 -15.58 -43.12 18.02
CA GLY A 1127 -15.57 -42.63 16.62
C GLY A 1127 -14.18 -42.63 15.99
N ILE A 1128 -13.24 -43.42 16.51
CA ILE A 1128 -11.86 -43.53 16.04
C ILE A 1128 -11.73 -44.70 15.07
N SER A 1129 -11.02 -44.50 13.97
CA SER A 1129 -10.83 -45.58 12.99
C SER A 1129 -9.90 -46.68 13.54
N PRO A 1130 -10.08 -47.96 13.17
CA PRO A 1130 -9.20 -49.04 13.62
C PRO A 1130 -7.71 -48.82 13.28
N ARG A 1131 -7.42 -48.11 12.18
CA ARG A 1131 -6.05 -47.80 11.75
C ARG A 1131 -5.39 -46.75 12.65
N GLU A 1132 -6.15 -45.75 13.06
CA GLU A 1132 -5.70 -44.71 13.99
C GLU A 1132 -5.55 -45.29 15.40
N ALA A 1133 -6.54 -46.07 15.85
CA ALA A 1133 -6.49 -46.76 17.13
C ALA A 1133 -5.24 -47.66 17.29
N LEU A 1134 -4.74 -48.28 16.22
CA LEU A 1134 -3.52 -49.11 16.26
C LEU A 1134 -2.25 -48.32 16.59
N VAL A 1135 -2.16 -47.04 16.17
CA VAL A 1135 -0.97 -46.20 16.35
C VAL A 1135 -1.08 -45.19 17.50
N MET A 1136 -2.26 -45.07 18.12
CA MET A 1136 -2.47 -44.23 19.30
C MET A 1136 -1.66 -44.72 20.49
N ASP A 1137 -1.09 -43.79 21.26
CA ASP A 1137 -0.46 -44.12 22.54
C ASP A 1137 -1.49 -44.75 23.49
N PRO A 1138 -1.21 -45.91 24.12
CA PRO A 1138 -2.08 -46.51 25.14
C PRO A 1138 -2.55 -45.54 26.24
N GLN A 1139 -1.73 -44.55 26.62
CA GLN A 1139 -2.09 -43.52 27.59
C GLN A 1139 -3.23 -42.63 27.10
N GLN A 1140 -3.26 -42.30 25.80
CA GLN A 1140 -4.36 -41.52 25.20
C GLN A 1140 -5.67 -42.33 25.20
N ARG A 1141 -5.58 -43.64 24.92
CA ARG A 1141 -6.73 -44.56 24.95
C ARG A 1141 -7.32 -44.66 26.36
N LEU A 1142 -6.47 -44.91 27.35
CA LEU A 1142 -6.86 -44.98 28.75
C LEU A 1142 -7.45 -43.66 29.28
N LEU A 1143 -6.93 -42.51 28.82
CA LEU A 1143 -7.45 -41.21 29.18
C LEU A 1143 -8.88 -41.01 28.67
N LEU A 1144 -9.17 -41.42 27.42
CA LEU A 1144 -10.51 -41.32 26.84
C LEU A 1144 -11.51 -42.18 27.62
N GLU A 1145 -11.17 -43.44 27.90
CA GLU A 1145 -12.01 -44.36 28.66
C GLU A 1145 -12.25 -43.87 30.09
N SER A 1146 -11.19 -43.44 30.79
CA SER A 1146 -11.30 -42.97 32.18
C SER A 1146 -12.08 -41.67 32.28
N SER A 1147 -11.95 -40.77 31.30
CA SER A 1147 -12.71 -39.51 31.27
C SER A 1147 -14.20 -39.79 31.07
N TRP A 1148 -14.54 -40.72 30.17
CA TRP A 1148 -15.91 -41.14 29.95
C TRP A 1148 -16.52 -41.79 31.19
N GLU A 1149 -15.81 -42.74 31.80
CA GLU A 1149 -16.25 -43.44 33.01
C GLU A 1149 -16.43 -42.49 34.20
N ALA A 1150 -15.58 -41.46 34.34
CA ALA A 1150 -15.72 -40.45 35.38
C ALA A 1150 -17.02 -39.63 35.21
N LEU A 1151 -17.38 -39.28 33.97
CA LEU A 1151 -18.64 -38.59 33.65
C LEU A 1151 -19.86 -39.49 33.89
N GLU A 1152 -19.78 -40.76 33.51
CA GLU A 1152 -20.84 -41.75 33.78
C GLU A 1152 -21.06 -41.93 35.28
N ARG A 1153 -20.00 -42.05 36.08
CA ARG A 1153 -20.10 -42.12 37.54
C ARG A 1153 -20.67 -40.85 38.17
N ALA A 1154 -20.44 -39.70 37.55
CA ALA A 1154 -21.07 -38.45 37.96
C ALA A 1154 -22.55 -38.33 37.54
N GLY A 1155 -23.07 -39.29 36.76
CA GLY A 1155 -24.42 -39.22 36.19
C GLY A 1155 -24.59 -38.08 35.20
N MET A 1156 -23.49 -37.61 34.59
CA MET A 1156 -23.49 -36.49 33.64
C MET A 1156 -23.53 -37.01 32.22
N ASP A 1157 -24.43 -36.45 31.39
CA ASP A 1157 -24.45 -36.68 29.95
C ASP A 1157 -23.28 -35.90 29.31
N PRO A 1158 -22.26 -36.57 28.72
CA PRO A 1158 -21.13 -35.91 28.10
C PRO A 1158 -21.53 -34.98 26.94
N VAL A 1159 -22.62 -35.30 26.23
CA VAL A 1159 -23.11 -34.49 25.11
C VAL A 1159 -23.74 -33.19 25.61
N GLY A 1160 -24.42 -33.24 26.77
CA GLY A 1160 -25.04 -32.10 27.41
C GLY A 1160 -24.06 -31.06 27.98
N LEU A 1161 -22.78 -31.41 28.13
CA LEU A 1161 -21.74 -30.48 28.57
C LEU A 1161 -21.32 -29.49 27.47
N ARG A 1162 -21.64 -29.79 26.20
CA ARG A 1162 -21.28 -28.94 25.06
C ARG A 1162 -22.02 -27.59 25.15
N GLY A 1163 -21.25 -26.49 25.22
CA GLY A 1163 -21.79 -25.14 25.34
C GLY A 1163 -22.10 -24.70 26.78
N SER A 1164 -21.76 -25.53 27.78
CA SER A 1164 -21.82 -25.15 29.20
C SER A 1164 -20.50 -24.53 29.69
N ALA A 1165 -20.52 -23.90 30.86
CA ALA A 1165 -19.32 -23.39 31.53
C ALA A 1165 -18.50 -24.52 32.20
N THR A 1166 -18.00 -25.46 31.40
CA THR A 1166 -17.24 -26.64 31.87
C THR A 1166 -15.77 -26.53 31.42
N GLY A 1167 -14.83 -26.62 32.37
CA GLY A 1167 -13.39 -26.66 32.10
C GLY A 1167 -12.84 -28.09 32.15
N VAL A 1168 -11.90 -28.41 31.26
CA VAL A 1168 -11.19 -29.71 31.22
C VAL A 1168 -9.70 -29.48 31.40
N TYR A 1169 -9.09 -30.19 32.35
CA TYR A 1169 -7.66 -30.09 32.66
C TYR A 1169 -7.03 -31.47 32.54
N VAL A 1170 -5.96 -31.60 31.74
CA VAL A 1170 -5.26 -32.86 31.50
C VAL A 1170 -3.77 -32.68 31.79
N GLY A 1171 -3.21 -33.53 32.65
CA GLY A 1171 -1.77 -33.68 32.81
C GLY A 1171 -1.28 -34.87 32.00
N ALA A 1172 -0.38 -34.65 31.05
CA ALA A 1172 0.24 -35.70 30.26
C ALA A 1172 1.77 -35.52 30.24
N THR A 1173 2.50 -36.62 30.38
CA THR A 1173 3.96 -36.66 30.19
C THR A 1173 4.29 -37.21 28.82
N THR A 1174 5.09 -36.49 28.04
CA THR A 1174 5.64 -37.02 26.78
C THR A 1174 6.61 -38.15 27.09
N GLN A 1175 6.37 -39.35 26.55
CA GLN A 1175 7.46 -40.30 26.33
C GLN A 1175 8.21 -39.82 25.06
N GLU A 1176 9.50 -39.48 25.20
CA GLU A 1176 10.39 -39.28 24.06
C GLU A 1176 10.59 -40.56 23.25
#